data_AF-A0A318P6U9-F1
#
_entry.id   AF-A0A318P6U9-F1
#
_cell.length_a   1.000
_cell.length_b   1.000
_cell.length_c   1.000
_cell.angle_alpha   90.00
_cell.angle_beta   90.00
_cell.angle_gamma   90.00
#
_symmetry.space_group_name_H-M   'P 1'
#
loop_
_entity.id
_entity.type
_entity.pdbx_description
1 polymer ?
#
loop_
_entity_poly.entity_id
_entity_poly.type
_entity_poly.pdbx_seq_one_letter_code
_entity_poly.pdbx_strand_id
1 'polypeptide(L)'
;MAAIRDPTRKVPSLVESQHPPVPPALRPPAPPSPGRRPRRGRLPFTIAAALAVLASATVIAADAATSGPGTFSFFAGTDVSGVPTDPDTQPVELGLRFTSSSSGTLAAVRFLKGNGSGGSHPVSVWSARGQKLATATSTTESSSGWQEVTLPTPVPVEAGQVYVVSYHTTRYRATQNYFNQTVTSGPLSTSGVAGVYAYGASGFPTSTYKASNYWVDVVFALAAGGTSTPTASASPSTSPTRTPSTSPSPTRSPTPGPTPTAVDPLALPRVAWEGGPAYYGAYPFAQGAGWTNPAFFPIGVWQESVIEARDTALDKSAGINTYVAPTDNSNLRLIESAGMSVIGGNSRQVGPSTVAWSVSDEVDMWGGPGSSAWTGNYPGQGAVCQPANSRCGYTIQETMLKRLPADGRMRYANYGKGVMFWETDAEAGRFVNSYTNVVSNDIYWYTDPGVCDSPSEGPGIGVRPENCRRAANYGRTMDRMRHLDGADGKRQPIFAFVEVGHPFTENDTPTITGDQIAGAVLNSLIHEARGIQYFNHNFGGSCLSQHVLRDRCGAAVRPVVTELNRRVSSLAPVLNTQSYEWRFNPNLDTMLKAYGNSYYVFAMPGRTAGTGSQTLTLPPGMKGARAEVLFENRTVPISGGALQDAFARESAYHIYKITP
;
A
#
# COMPACT_ATOMS: atom_id res chain seq x y z
N MET A 1 -49.76 -37.38 26.69
CA MET A 1 -51.22 -37.47 26.95
C MET A 1 -51.72 -36.04 26.97
N ALA A 2 -52.65 -35.52 26.19
CA ALA A 2 -53.64 -35.93 25.17
C ALA A 2 -54.10 -34.57 24.53
N ALA A 3 -54.73 -34.40 23.37
CA ALA A 3 -55.18 -35.24 22.27
C ALA A 3 -55.47 -34.32 21.06
N ILE A 4 -55.47 -34.96 19.89
CA ILE A 4 -55.88 -34.53 18.56
C ILE A 4 -57.40 -34.22 18.50
N ARG A 5 -57.82 -33.23 17.68
CA ARG A 5 -58.94 -33.33 16.71
C ARG A 5 -59.19 -32.03 15.93
N ASP A 6 -59.06 -32.13 14.60
CA ASP A 6 -59.74 -31.34 13.57
C ASP A 6 -61.23 -31.78 13.51
N PRO A 7 -62.21 -30.92 13.15
CA PRO A 7 -62.71 -30.93 11.77
C PRO A 7 -63.29 -29.59 11.22
N THR A 8 -62.93 -29.29 9.96
CA THR A 8 -63.81 -28.78 8.86
C THR A 8 -64.59 -27.45 9.02
N ARG A 9 -64.29 -26.45 8.15
CA ARG A 9 -65.31 -25.75 7.34
C ARG A 9 -64.71 -24.90 6.19
N LYS A 10 -65.30 -25.08 5.00
CA LYS A 10 -65.20 -24.24 3.77
C LYS A 10 -65.61 -22.78 4.06
N VAL A 11 -65.24 -21.70 3.35
CA VAL A 11 -65.45 -21.21 1.94
C VAL A 11 -64.88 -19.74 1.93
N PRO A 12 -64.83 -18.90 0.86
CA PRO A 12 -64.35 -18.97 -0.55
C PRO A 12 -63.20 -17.99 -0.89
N SER A 13 -62.69 -18.10 -2.12
CA SER A 13 -61.90 -17.11 -2.86
C SER A 13 -62.74 -15.95 -3.44
N LEU A 14 -62.18 -14.74 -3.40
CA LEU A 14 -62.45 -13.56 -4.26
C LEU A 14 -61.07 -12.89 -4.39
N VAL A 15 -60.35 -12.91 -5.52
CA VAL A 15 -60.54 -12.26 -6.84
C VAL A 15 -60.68 -10.73 -6.78
N GLU A 16 -59.68 -10.11 -7.44
CA GLU A 16 -59.62 -8.79 -8.08
C GLU A 16 -59.18 -7.52 -7.33
N SER A 17 -57.98 -7.06 -7.66
CA SER A 17 -57.70 -5.67 -8.07
C SER A 17 -56.49 -5.69 -9.03
N GLN A 18 -56.75 -5.67 -10.34
CA GLN A 18 -56.67 -4.51 -11.24
C GLN A 18 -55.31 -3.78 -11.24
N HIS A 19 -54.53 -4.09 -12.28
CA HIS A 19 -53.37 -3.33 -12.75
C HIS A 19 -53.79 -2.04 -13.47
N PRO A 20 -53.08 -0.91 -13.28
CA PRO A 20 -53.16 0.24 -14.17
C PRO A 20 -52.24 0.05 -15.41
N PRO A 21 -52.55 0.73 -16.53
CA PRO A 21 -52.05 0.40 -17.86
C PRO A 21 -50.64 0.93 -18.16
N VAL A 22 -49.88 0.15 -18.92
CA VAL A 22 -48.57 0.48 -19.51
C VAL A 22 -48.80 1.37 -20.76
N PRO A 23 -48.18 2.56 -20.87
CA PRO A 23 -48.20 3.34 -22.11
C PRO A 23 -47.25 2.76 -23.18
N PRO A 24 -47.55 2.92 -24.48
CA PRO A 24 -46.83 2.24 -25.56
C PRO A 24 -45.41 2.76 -25.75
N ALA A 25 -44.48 1.84 -25.98
CA ALA A 25 -43.09 2.10 -26.27
C ALA A 25 -42.92 2.93 -27.56
N LEU A 26 -42.24 4.08 -27.44
CA LEU A 26 -41.75 4.86 -28.57
C LEU A 26 -40.64 4.08 -29.27
N ARG A 27 -40.80 3.86 -30.58
CA ARG A 27 -39.79 3.25 -31.46
C ARG A 27 -38.51 4.11 -31.46
N PRO A 28 -37.31 3.52 -31.34
CA PRO A 28 -36.07 4.23 -31.60
C PRO A 28 -35.93 4.53 -33.10
N PRO A 29 -35.36 5.69 -33.48
CA PRO A 29 -35.13 6.03 -34.88
C PRO A 29 -34.08 5.12 -35.52
N ALA A 30 -34.26 4.82 -36.80
CA ALA A 30 -33.38 3.97 -37.60
C ALA A 30 -31.95 4.55 -37.71
N PRO A 31 -30.91 3.70 -37.80
CA PRO A 31 -29.54 4.16 -37.99
C PRO A 31 -29.34 4.75 -39.39
N PRO A 32 -28.52 5.81 -39.55
CA PRO A 32 -28.22 6.36 -40.86
C PRO A 32 -27.42 5.38 -41.71
N SER A 33 -27.74 5.36 -43.01
CA SER A 33 -27.08 4.54 -44.04
C SER A 33 -25.59 4.88 -44.19
N PRO A 34 -24.73 3.91 -44.57
CA PRO A 34 -23.29 4.12 -44.70
C PRO A 34 -22.97 4.99 -45.92
N GLY A 35 -22.50 6.21 -45.66
CA GLY A 35 -21.96 7.12 -46.67
C GLY A 35 -20.66 6.60 -47.28
N ARG A 36 -20.57 6.74 -48.61
CA ARG A 36 -19.46 6.41 -49.51
C ARG A 36 -18.05 6.71 -48.95
N ARG A 37 -17.15 5.72 -49.06
CA ARG A 37 -15.69 5.90 -49.03
C ARG A 37 -15.20 6.66 -50.28
N PRO A 38 -14.29 7.63 -50.17
CA PRO A 38 -13.36 7.92 -51.25
C PRO A 38 -12.06 7.12 -51.07
N ARG A 39 -11.58 6.59 -52.18
CA ARG A 39 -10.35 5.83 -52.33
C ARG A 39 -9.21 6.78 -52.71
N ARG A 40 -8.02 6.45 -52.16
CA ARG A 40 -6.64 6.64 -52.70
C ARG A 40 -5.93 7.98 -52.48
N GLY A 41 -4.70 7.83 -51.96
CA GLY A 41 -3.57 8.71 -52.14
C GLY A 41 -2.37 8.27 -51.29
N ARG A 42 -1.61 7.25 -51.72
CA ARG A 42 -0.28 6.96 -51.17
C ARG A 42 0.71 7.95 -51.79
N LEU A 43 1.36 8.78 -50.99
CA LEU A 43 2.59 9.49 -51.37
C LEU A 43 3.78 8.91 -50.60
N PRO A 44 4.95 8.73 -51.24
CA PRO A 44 6.15 8.22 -50.60
C PRO A 44 6.86 9.36 -49.85
N PHE A 45 7.20 9.14 -48.58
CA PHE A 45 8.14 10.02 -47.87
C PHE A 45 9.54 9.40 -47.96
N THR A 46 10.42 10.13 -48.65
CA THR A 46 11.85 9.92 -48.77
C THR A 46 12.55 10.13 -47.43
N ILE A 47 13.44 9.19 -47.09
CA ILE A 47 14.34 9.24 -45.93
C ILE A 47 15.48 10.22 -46.25
N ALA A 48 15.62 11.27 -45.46
CA ALA A 48 16.83 12.09 -45.41
C ALA A 48 17.58 11.76 -44.12
N ALA A 49 18.77 11.17 -44.26
CA ALA A 49 19.70 10.92 -43.16
C ALA A 49 20.35 12.25 -42.72
N ALA A 50 20.25 12.57 -41.43
CA ALA A 50 21.05 13.64 -40.82
C ALA A 50 22.08 12.99 -39.88
N LEU A 51 23.36 13.14 -40.23
CA LEU A 51 24.49 12.90 -39.33
C LEU A 51 24.40 13.89 -38.15
N ALA A 52 24.41 13.37 -36.92
CA ALA A 52 24.59 14.19 -35.72
C ALA A 52 25.99 13.93 -35.14
N VAL A 53 26.77 15.00 -35.07
CA VAL A 53 28.08 15.09 -34.42
C VAL A 53 27.91 14.91 -32.91
N LEU A 54 28.71 14.05 -32.29
CA LEU A 54 28.79 13.94 -30.82
C LEU A 54 29.41 15.21 -30.24
N ALA A 55 28.62 16.01 -29.53
CA ALA A 55 29.11 16.96 -28.55
C ALA A 55 28.95 16.36 -27.15
N SER A 56 30.06 16.20 -26.43
CA SER A 56 30.07 15.80 -25.02
C SER A 56 29.42 16.89 -24.19
N ALA A 57 28.23 16.65 -23.64
CA ALA A 57 27.59 17.54 -22.68
C ALA A 57 28.16 17.26 -21.28
N THR A 58 28.95 18.20 -20.77
CA THR A 58 29.27 18.31 -19.35
C THR A 58 27.97 18.52 -18.59
N VAL A 59 27.66 17.66 -17.61
CA VAL A 59 26.53 17.85 -16.71
C VAL A 59 26.88 19.01 -15.77
N ILE A 60 26.31 20.18 -16.02
CA ILE A 60 26.20 21.23 -15.02
C ILE A 60 24.98 20.85 -14.16
N ALA A 61 25.19 20.67 -12.85
CA ALA A 61 24.10 20.55 -11.90
C ALA A 61 23.22 21.80 -12.02
N ALA A 62 21.96 21.64 -12.45
CA ALA A 62 20.99 22.72 -12.39
C ALA A 62 20.58 22.89 -10.93
N ASP A 63 21.07 23.94 -10.28
CA ASP A 63 20.49 24.43 -9.03
C ASP A 63 18.99 24.69 -9.23
N ALA A 64 18.18 24.31 -8.24
CA ALA A 64 16.77 24.67 -8.20
C ALA A 64 16.65 26.20 -8.22
N ALA A 65 16.26 26.76 -9.37
CA ALA A 65 16.07 28.20 -9.51
C ALA A 65 14.97 28.65 -8.55
N THR A 66 15.35 29.43 -7.53
CA THR A 66 14.42 30.07 -6.60
C THR A 66 13.69 31.20 -7.33
N SER A 67 12.37 31.08 -7.43
CA SER A 67 11.51 32.14 -8.00
C SER A 67 11.57 33.40 -7.11
N GLY A 68 11.76 34.55 -7.74
CA GLY A 68 11.84 35.85 -7.05
C GLY A 68 10.50 36.32 -6.44
N PRO A 69 10.53 37.39 -5.62
CA PRO A 69 9.33 37.94 -4.98
C PRO A 69 8.27 38.37 -6.00
N GLY A 70 6.99 38.14 -5.71
CA GLY A 70 5.90 38.46 -6.64
C GLY A 70 4.56 37.86 -6.25
N THR A 71 3.53 38.15 -7.04
CA THR A 71 2.18 37.57 -6.90
C THR A 71 1.92 36.54 -8.00
N PHE A 72 1.42 35.37 -7.62
CA PHE A 72 1.22 34.22 -8.49
C PHE A 72 -0.23 33.69 -8.39
N SER A 73 -0.76 33.21 -9.52
CA SER A 73 -2.11 32.66 -9.70
C SER A 73 -2.05 31.63 -10.83
N PHE A 74 -2.74 30.49 -10.72
CA PHE A 74 -2.66 29.41 -11.71
C PHE A 74 -3.29 29.78 -13.04
N PHE A 75 -4.34 30.60 -13.04
CA PHE A 75 -5.18 30.87 -14.21
C PHE A 75 -5.32 32.36 -14.52
N ALA A 76 -4.41 33.20 -14.02
CA ALA A 76 -4.33 34.60 -14.42
C ALA A 76 -4.10 34.72 -15.93
N GLY A 77 -4.98 35.45 -16.62
CA GLY A 77 -4.90 35.65 -18.07
C GLY A 77 -5.39 34.48 -18.93
N THR A 78 -5.85 33.38 -18.34
CA THR A 78 -6.44 32.25 -19.09
C THR A 78 -7.79 32.67 -19.71
N ASP A 79 -7.99 32.40 -21.01
CA ASP A 79 -9.30 32.59 -21.66
C ASP A 79 -10.30 31.54 -21.14
N VAL A 80 -11.39 32.04 -20.55
CA VAL A 80 -12.46 31.23 -19.95
C VAL A 80 -13.82 31.40 -20.65
N SER A 81 -13.87 32.12 -21.77
CA SER A 81 -15.12 32.42 -22.49
C SER A 81 -15.87 31.17 -22.97
N GLY A 82 -15.14 30.11 -23.29
CA GLY A 82 -15.68 28.82 -23.77
C GLY A 82 -15.97 27.77 -22.70
N VAL A 83 -15.72 28.04 -21.41
CA VAL A 83 -15.92 27.03 -20.35
C VAL A 83 -17.42 26.86 -20.09
N PRO A 84 -18.02 25.67 -20.24
CA PRO A 84 -19.46 25.48 -20.03
C PRO A 84 -19.85 25.55 -18.54
N THR A 85 -21.08 26.00 -18.26
CA THR A 85 -21.73 25.77 -16.97
C THR A 85 -22.17 24.32 -16.90
N ASP A 86 -21.82 23.63 -15.82
CA ASP A 86 -22.23 22.25 -15.58
C ASP A 86 -23.77 22.19 -15.38
N PRO A 87 -24.48 21.18 -15.91
CA PRO A 87 -25.94 21.07 -15.73
C PRO A 87 -26.36 20.86 -14.28
N ASP A 88 -25.46 20.41 -13.40
CA ASP A 88 -25.73 20.21 -11.99
C ASP A 88 -26.21 21.48 -11.28
N THR A 89 -27.13 21.29 -10.33
CA THR A 89 -27.74 22.33 -9.51
C THR A 89 -27.68 22.04 -8.02
N GLN A 90 -27.10 20.91 -7.61
CA GLN A 90 -27.02 20.53 -6.20
C GLN A 90 -26.03 21.44 -5.46
N PRO A 91 -26.28 21.75 -4.17
CA PRO A 91 -25.30 22.42 -3.32
C PRO A 91 -23.98 21.63 -3.30
N VAL A 92 -22.87 22.30 -3.60
CA VAL A 92 -21.57 21.68 -3.78
C VAL A 92 -20.44 22.63 -3.38
N GLU A 93 -19.47 22.12 -2.64
CA GLU A 93 -18.17 22.75 -2.45
C GLU A 93 -17.22 22.29 -3.56
N LEU A 94 -16.57 23.22 -4.25
CA LEU A 94 -15.65 22.95 -5.35
C LEU A 94 -14.30 23.58 -5.06
N GLY A 95 -13.22 22.86 -5.33
CA GLY A 95 -11.89 23.32 -4.95
C GLY A 95 -10.75 22.93 -5.87
N LEU A 96 -9.61 23.59 -5.62
CA LEU A 96 -8.31 23.37 -6.22
C LEU A 96 -7.31 22.98 -5.13
N ARG A 97 -6.64 21.85 -5.32
CA ARG A 97 -5.53 21.36 -4.50
C ARG A 97 -4.19 21.75 -5.12
N PHE A 98 -3.33 22.42 -4.34
CA PHE A 98 -2.05 22.91 -4.83
C PHE A 98 -0.96 22.89 -3.75
N THR A 99 0.30 23.05 -4.17
CA THR A 99 1.49 23.25 -3.33
C THR A 99 2.24 24.49 -3.78
N SER A 100 3.14 24.98 -2.93
CA SER A 100 4.13 26.01 -3.28
C SER A 100 5.53 25.49 -2.98
N SER A 101 6.52 25.74 -3.84
CA SER A 101 7.94 25.45 -3.57
C SER A 101 8.61 26.48 -2.66
N SER A 102 7.92 27.58 -2.34
CA SER A 102 8.39 28.66 -1.47
C SER A 102 7.32 29.06 -0.47
N SER A 103 7.71 29.42 0.76
CA SER A 103 6.77 29.91 1.76
C SER A 103 6.30 31.33 1.40
N GLY A 104 5.02 31.62 1.57
CA GLY A 104 4.41 32.93 1.27
C GLY A 104 3.03 33.05 1.92
N THR A 105 2.15 33.88 1.37
CA THR A 105 0.80 34.07 1.90
C THR A 105 -0.26 34.04 0.80
N LEU A 106 -1.44 33.50 1.11
CA LEU A 106 -2.63 33.65 0.28
C LEU A 106 -3.38 34.91 0.68
N ALA A 107 -3.54 35.83 -0.26
CA ALA A 107 -4.26 37.08 -0.05
C ALA A 107 -5.74 36.99 -0.45
N ALA A 108 -6.06 36.16 -1.46
CA ALA A 108 -7.41 35.98 -1.95
C ALA A 108 -7.62 34.59 -2.57
N VAL A 109 -8.89 34.18 -2.63
CA VAL A 109 -9.36 33.04 -3.43
C VAL A 109 -10.15 33.59 -4.61
N ARG A 110 -9.94 33.03 -5.79
CA ARG A 110 -10.69 33.37 -6.99
C ARG A 110 -11.52 32.18 -7.45
N PHE A 111 -12.69 32.42 -8.02
CA PHE A 111 -13.50 31.37 -8.65
C PHE A 111 -14.23 31.91 -9.88
N LEU A 112 -14.46 31.03 -10.88
CA LEU A 112 -15.22 31.39 -12.07
C LEU A 112 -16.72 31.13 -11.85
N LYS A 113 -17.51 32.20 -11.79
CA LYS A 113 -18.95 32.13 -11.52
C LYS A 113 -19.72 31.38 -12.62
N GLY A 114 -20.56 30.43 -12.21
CA GLY A 114 -21.50 29.74 -13.10
C GLY A 114 -22.59 30.68 -13.63
N ASN A 115 -22.99 30.54 -14.90
CA ASN A 115 -24.11 31.31 -15.44
C ASN A 115 -25.39 31.04 -14.66
N GLY A 116 -26.09 32.12 -14.27
CA GLY A 116 -27.31 32.04 -13.47
C GLY A 116 -27.06 31.74 -11.98
N SER A 117 -25.80 31.72 -11.53
CA SER A 117 -25.51 31.67 -10.09
C SER A 117 -25.80 33.04 -9.47
N GLY A 118 -26.85 33.15 -8.65
CA GLY A 118 -27.18 34.38 -7.91
C GLY A 118 -26.61 34.38 -6.49
N GLY A 119 -26.60 35.53 -5.83
CA GLY A 119 -26.16 35.64 -4.44
C GLY A 119 -24.64 35.63 -4.25
N SER A 120 -24.22 35.72 -3.00
CA SER A 120 -22.82 35.65 -2.57
C SER A 120 -22.36 34.21 -2.34
N HIS A 121 -21.07 33.97 -2.55
CA HIS A 121 -20.43 32.68 -2.43
C HIS A 121 -19.38 32.72 -1.32
N PRO A 122 -19.44 31.81 -0.34
CA PRO A 122 -18.36 31.65 0.61
C PRO A 122 -17.19 30.91 -0.08
N VAL A 123 -15.98 31.42 0.15
CA VAL A 123 -14.72 30.75 -0.16
C VAL A 123 -14.10 30.23 1.13
N SER A 124 -13.31 29.17 1.00
CA SER A 124 -12.55 28.60 2.11
C SER A 124 -11.14 28.26 1.69
N VAL A 125 -10.20 28.48 2.60
CA VAL A 125 -8.83 27.98 2.50
C VAL A 125 -8.68 26.88 3.53
N TRP A 126 -8.16 25.74 3.12
CA TRP A 126 -8.00 24.57 3.96
C TRP A 126 -6.56 24.11 3.94
N SER A 127 -6.12 23.57 5.07
CA SER A 127 -4.94 22.70 5.06
C SER A 127 -5.26 21.40 4.31
N ALA A 128 -4.23 20.64 3.95
CA ALA A 128 -4.40 19.29 3.40
C ALA A 128 -5.26 18.36 4.25
N ARG A 129 -5.43 18.66 5.55
CA ARG A 129 -6.18 17.85 6.54
C ARG A 129 -7.62 18.32 6.72
N GLY A 130 -8.10 19.26 5.90
CA GLY A 130 -9.46 19.79 6.00
C GLY A 130 -9.71 20.76 7.15
N GLN A 131 -8.65 21.22 7.84
CA GLN A 131 -8.78 22.34 8.77
C GLN A 131 -9.05 23.61 7.95
N LYS A 132 -10.17 24.27 8.23
CA LYS A 132 -10.48 25.59 7.66
C LYS A 132 -9.51 26.62 8.25
N LEU A 133 -8.55 27.05 7.44
CA LEU A 133 -7.55 28.06 7.80
C LEU A 133 -8.11 29.47 7.66
N ALA A 134 -8.97 29.68 6.67
CA ALA A 134 -9.73 30.91 6.52
C ALA A 134 -11.05 30.64 5.78
N THR A 135 -12.00 31.54 5.96
CA THR A 135 -13.19 31.64 5.11
C THR A 135 -13.56 33.11 4.96
N ALA A 136 -14.10 33.44 3.80
CA ALA A 136 -14.61 34.76 3.49
C ALA A 136 -15.82 34.60 2.57
N THR A 137 -16.72 35.57 2.58
CA THR A 137 -17.86 35.59 1.66
C THR A 137 -17.70 36.76 0.71
N SER A 138 -17.95 36.52 -0.57
CA SER A 138 -17.97 37.60 -1.55
C SER A 138 -19.05 38.65 -1.19
N THR A 139 -18.68 39.93 -1.27
CA THR A 139 -19.58 41.04 -0.93
C THR A 139 -19.99 41.85 -2.15
N THR A 140 -19.23 41.76 -3.25
CA THR A 140 -19.51 42.49 -4.50
C THR A 140 -19.15 41.58 -5.67
N GLU A 141 -20.11 40.80 -6.15
CA GLU A 141 -19.90 39.93 -7.31
C GLU A 141 -20.40 40.58 -8.60
N SER A 142 -19.67 40.35 -9.70
CA SER A 142 -20.18 40.67 -11.04
C SER A 142 -21.28 39.68 -11.46
N SER A 143 -22.03 40.03 -12.51
CA SER A 143 -23.08 39.15 -13.06
C SER A 143 -22.53 37.83 -13.61
N SER A 144 -21.28 37.81 -14.07
CA SER A 144 -20.58 36.63 -14.58
C SER A 144 -19.06 36.84 -14.57
N GLY A 145 -18.30 35.74 -14.72
CA GLY A 145 -16.84 35.78 -14.83
C GLY A 145 -16.13 35.49 -13.50
N TRP A 146 -14.82 35.76 -13.48
CA TRP A 146 -13.99 35.57 -12.30
C TRP A 146 -14.43 36.48 -11.17
N GLN A 147 -14.63 35.90 -10.00
CA GLN A 147 -14.79 36.59 -8.74
C GLN A 147 -13.50 36.45 -7.95
N GLU A 148 -13.11 37.49 -7.24
CA GLU A 148 -12.00 37.47 -6.30
C GLU A 148 -12.54 37.81 -4.91
N VAL A 149 -12.18 37.01 -3.92
CA VAL A 149 -12.59 37.18 -2.54
C VAL A 149 -11.34 37.32 -1.68
N THR A 150 -11.07 38.54 -1.25
CA THR A 150 -9.96 38.86 -0.35
C THR A 150 -10.19 38.21 1.01
N LEU A 151 -9.14 37.56 1.53
CA LEU A 151 -9.16 36.99 2.86
C LEU A 151 -8.94 38.10 3.90
N PRO A 152 -9.76 38.20 4.96
CA PRO A 152 -9.60 39.23 5.99
C PRO A 152 -8.21 39.22 6.65
N THR A 153 -7.64 38.01 6.78
CA THR A 153 -6.27 37.77 7.21
C THR A 153 -5.58 36.90 6.17
N PRO A 154 -4.47 37.34 5.55
CA PRO A 154 -3.71 36.51 4.63
C PRO A 154 -3.27 35.20 5.30
N VAL A 155 -3.46 34.08 4.61
CA VAL A 155 -3.14 32.76 5.18
C VAL A 155 -1.69 32.40 4.85
N PRO A 156 -0.83 32.12 5.85
CA PRO A 156 0.52 31.65 5.58
C PRO A 156 0.49 30.28 4.88
N VAL A 157 1.25 30.18 3.80
CA VAL A 157 1.46 28.96 3.02
C VAL A 157 2.94 28.61 3.14
N GLU A 158 3.22 27.42 3.66
CA GLU A 158 4.58 26.92 3.82
C GLU A 158 5.03 26.17 2.56
N ALA A 159 6.32 26.29 2.22
CA ALA A 159 6.91 25.52 1.14
C ALA A 159 6.70 24.00 1.32
N GLY A 160 6.36 23.32 0.23
CA GLY A 160 6.12 21.88 0.16
C GLY A 160 4.80 21.42 0.78
N GLN A 161 3.99 22.31 1.35
CA GLN A 161 2.69 21.95 1.94
C GLN A 161 1.58 21.99 0.90
N VAL A 162 0.66 21.02 0.99
CA VAL A 162 -0.56 21.00 0.18
C VAL A 162 -1.63 21.84 0.87
N TYR A 163 -2.30 22.67 0.08
CA TYR A 163 -3.47 23.45 0.48
C TYR A 163 -4.61 23.19 -0.50
N VAL A 164 -5.83 23.37 -0.02
CA VAL A 164 -7.03 23.40 -0.87
C VAL A 164 -7.66 24.78 -0.73
N VAL A 165 -7.97 25.41 -1.85
CA VAL A 165 -8.90 26.54 -1.87
C VAL A 165 -10.20 26.09 -2.51
N SER A 166 -11.33 26.56 -1.99
CA SER A 166 -12.64 26.15 -2.47
C SER A 166 -13.67 27.27 -2.38
N TYR A 167 -14.80 27.06 -3.03
CA TYR A 167 -16.00 27.87 -2.86
C TYR A 167 -17.25 26.99 -2.86
N HIS A 168 -18.28 27.43 -2.13
CA HIS A 168 -19.58 26.74 -2.09
C HIS A 168 -20.57 27.40 -3.05
N THR A 169 -21.27 26.60 -3.83
CA THR A 169 -22.25 27.08 -4.81
C THR A 169 -23.33 26.05 -5.12
N THR A 170 -24.31 26.44 -5.91
CA THR A 170 -25.26 25.54 -6.58
C THR A 170 -25.10 25.54 -8.09
N ARG A 171 -24.24 26.41 -8.65
CA ARG A 171 -24.02 26.54 -10.11
C ARG A 171 -22.57 26.84 -10.41
N TYR A 172 -21.91 25.98 -11.18
CA TYR A 172 -20.48 26.06 -11.43
C TYR A 172 -20.10 25.78 -12.87
N ARG A 173 -18.85 26.08 -13.20
CA ARG A 173 -18.23 25.75 -14.49
C ARG A 173 -17.14 24.72 -14.28
N ALA A 174 -16.98 23.81 -15.23
CA ALA A 174 -15.98 22.76 -15.13
C ALA A 174 -15.36 22.41 -16.48
N THR A 175 -14.12 21.93 -16.45
CA THR A 175 -13.43 21.35 -17.60
C THR A 175 -12.86 20.00 -17.19
N GLN A 176 -13.43 18.91 -17.71
CA GLN A 176 -12.98 17.55 -17.41
C GLN A 176 -11.59 17.28 -18.01
N ASN A 177 -10.84 16.37 -17.40
CA ASN A 177 -9.50 15.90 -17.80
C ASN A 177 -8.40 16.97 -17.80
N TYR A 178 -8.68 18.17 -17.28
CA TYR A 178 -7.77 19.30 -17.29
C TYR A 178 -6.49 19.02 -16.49
N PHE A 179 -6.62 18.37 -15.32
CA PHE A 179 -5.49 18.00 -14.46
C PHE A 179 -4.91 16.61 -14.74
N ASN A 180 -5.05 16.10 -15.97
CA ASN A 180 -4.22 14.98 -16.43
C ASN A 180 -2.75 15.37 -16.59
N GLN A 181 -2.46 16.68 -16.60
CA GLN A 181 -1.13 17.24 -16.53
C GLN A 181 -1.04 18.24 -15.38
N THR A 182 0.14 18.34 -14.78
CA THR A 182 0.41 19.32 -13.73
C THR A 182 0.48 20.73 -14.32
N VAL A 183 -0.28 21.65 -13.75
CA VAL A 183 -0.17 23.09 -14.00
C VAL A 183 0.74 23.73 -12.96
N THR A 184 1.64 24.60 -13.41
CA THR A 184 2.58 25.36 -12.56
C THR A 184 2.48 26.85 -12.85
N SER A 185 2.74 27.69 -11.84
CA SER A 185 2.83 29.15 -11.96
C SER A 185 3.80 29.70 -10.92
N GLY A 186 5.03 30.03 -11.34
CA GLY A 186 6.10 30.43 -10.42
C GLY A 186 6.36 29.34 -9.37
N PRO A 187 6.30 29.63 -8.06
CA PRO A 187 6.50 28.63 -7.02
C PRO A 187 5.30 27.68 -6.88
N LEU A 188 4.14 28.00 -7.46
CA LEU A 188 2.94 27.21 -7.30
C LEU A 188 2.91 26.00 -8.25
N SER A 189 2.46 24.86 -7.75
CA SER A 189 2.18 23.66 -8.54
C SER A 189 0.86 23.03 -8.11
N THR A 190 0.06 22.60 -9.07
CA THR A 190 -1.10 21.74 -8.80
C THR A 190 -0.63 20.35 -8.31
N SER A 191 -1.42 19.68 -7.47
CA SER A 191 -1.04 18.41 -6.83
C SER A 191 -1.96 17.26 -7.25
N GLY A 192 -1.39 16.22 -7.87
CA GLY A 192 -2.15 15.03 -8.30
C GLY A 192 -3.36 15.39 -9.17
N VAL A 193 -4.49 14.70 -8.95
CA VAL A 193 -5.81 15.08 -9.49
C VAL A 193 -6.30 16.31 -8.72
N ALA A 194 -6.00 17.50 -9.23
CA ALA A 194 -6.03 18.72 -8.42
C ALA A 194 -7.43 19.31 -8.18
N GLY A 195 -8.43 19.00 -9.01
CA GLY A 195 -9.80 19.47 -8.77
C GLY A 195 -10.57 18.54 -7.86
N VAL A 196 -11.13 19.11 -6.79
CA VAL A 196 -11.86 18.39 -5.75
C VAL A 196 -13.28 18.96 -5.56
N TYR A 197 -14.21 18.13 -5.10
CA TYR A 197 -15.58 18.54 -4.77
C TYR A 197 -16.16 17.81 -3.54
N ALA A 198 -17.24 18.35 -2.98
CA ALA A 198 -18.11 17.68 -2.01
C ALA A 198 -19.54 18.21 -2.10
N TYR A 199 -20.52 17.31 -2.20
CA TYR A 199 -21.95 17.70 -2.21
C TYR A 199 -22.48 17.97 -0.79
N GLY A 200 -23.51 18.82 -0.71
CA GLY A 200 -24.20 19.15 0.53
C GLY A 200 -23.83 20.53 1.06
N ALA A 201 -23.85 20.69 2.38
CA ALA A 201 -23.43 21.93 3.04
C ALA A 201 -21.93 22.19 2.81
N SER A 202 -21.50 23.45 2.91
CA SER A 202 -20.09 23.82 2.77
C SER A 202 -19.21 23.03 3.75
N GLY A 203 -18.16 22.40 3.23
CA GLY A 203 -17.30 21.47 3.94
C GLY A 203 -16.03 21.18 3.13
N PHE A 204 -15.05 20.49 3.72
CA PHE A 204 -13.79 20.23 3.04
C PHE A 204 -13.98 19.27 1.84
N PRO A 205 -13.65 19.69 0.60
CA PRO A 205 -13.87 18.87 -0.58
C PRO A 205 -12.75 17.85 -0.78
N THR A 206 -13.12 16.57 -0.91
CA THR A 206 -12.17 15.43 -1.06
C THR A 206 -12.43 14.56 -2.29
N SER A 207 -13.64 14.59 -2.85
CA SER A 207 -13.99 13.77 -4.01
C SER A 207 -13.38 14.33 -5.28
N THR A 208 -13.06 13.48 -6.25
CA THR A 208 -12.56 13.93 -7.57
C THR A 208 -13.40 13.32 -8.67
N TYR A 209 -13.51 14.03 -9.80
CA TYR A 209 -14.21 13.51 -10.98
C TYR A 209 -13.39 13.82 -12.22
N LYS A 210 -12.92 12.78 -12.92
CA LYS A 210 -12.21 12.86 -14.21
C LYS A 210 -11.14 13.95 -14.29
N ALA A 211 -10.35 14.18 -13.23
CA ALA A 211 -9.36 15.26 -13.19
C ALA A 211 -9.87 16.63 -13.66
N SER A 212 -11.11 16.96 -13.28
CA SER A 212 -11.77 18.18 -13.68
C SER A 212 -11.12 19.41 -13.06
N ASN A 213 -11.07 20.51 -13.78
CA ASN A 213 -10.83 21.84 -13.23
C ASN A 213 -12.17 22.53 -12.97
N TYR A 214 -12.43 22.88 -11.71
CA TYR A 214 -13.62 23.62 -11.27
C TYR A 214 -13.42 25.13 -11.27
N TRP A 215 -12.32 25.60 -11.88
CA TRP A 215 -11.97 27.00 -12.06
C TRP A 215 -11.94 27.79 -10.74
N VAL A 216 -11.31 27.17 -9.74
CA VAL A 216 -10.92 27.79 -8.46
C VAL A 216 -9.44 28.11 -8.53
N ASP A 217 -9.03 29.27 -8.03
CA ASP A 217 -7.67 29.77 -8.13
C ASP A 217 -7.27 30.54 -6.86
N VAL A 218 -5.98 30.87 -6.75
CA VAL A 218 -5.37 31.55 -5.62
C VAL A 218 -4.72 32.86 -6.03
N VAL A 219 -4.58 33.77 -5.06
CA VAL A 219 -3.66 34.91 -5.15
C VAL A 219 -2.58 34.71 -4.09
N PHE A 220 -1.44 34.15 -4.50
CA PHE A 220 -0.30 33.85 -3.63
C PHE A 220 0.76 34.94 -3.73
N ALA A 221 1.18 35.51 -2.60
CA ALA A 221 2.23 36.50 -2.50
C ALA A 221 3.50 35.89 -1.89
N LEU A 222 4.62 36.00 -2.61
CA LEU A 222 5.95 35.62 -2.14
C LEU A 222 6.73 36.89 -1.74
N ALA A 223 7.10 37.00 -0.46
CA ALA A 223 7.88 38.13 0.05
C ALA A 223 9.39 37.93 -0.22
N ALA A 224 10.14 39.04 -0.33
CA ALA A 224 11.60 39.00 -0.37
C ALA A 224 12.13 38.45 0.97
N GLY A 225 12.89 37.34 0.92
CA GLY A 225 13.34 36.62 2.10
C GLY A 225 14.18 37.50 3.05
N GLY A 226 13.73 37.58 4.31
CA GLY A 226 14.54 38.03 5.43
C GLY A 226 15.39 36.87 5.94
N THR A 227 16.70 37.08 6.02
CA THR A 227 17.70 36.13 6.55
C THR A 227 17.41 35.71 7.99
N SER A 228 17.27 34.40 8.24
CA SER A 228 17.58 33.80 9.54
C SER A 228 18.77 32.84 9.37
N THR A 229 19.86 33.18 10.03
CA THR A 229 21.17 32.51 9.98
C THR A 229 21.14 31.19 10.77
N PRO A 230 21.54 30.04 10.21
CA PRO A 230 21.69 28.81 10.99
C PRO A 230 23.04 28.81 11.74
N THR A 231 22.98 28.52 13.05
CA THR A 231 24.14 28.34 13.93
C THR A 231 24.93 27.08 13.54
N ALA A 232 26.24 27.21 13.37
CA ALA A 232 27.14 26.15 12.92
C ALA A 232 27.29 25.00 13.94
N SER A 233 27.24 23.76 13.45
CA SER A 233 27.58 22.52 14.18
C SER A 233 28.98 22.03 13.79
N ALA A 234 29.70 21.46 14.75
CA ALA A 234 31.14 21.19 14.72
C ALA A 234 31.60 20.17 13.65
N SER A 235 32.83 20.39 13.19
CA SER A 235 33.57 19.65 12.15
C SER A 235 33.96 18.21 12.55
N PRO A 236 33.93 17.21 11.64
CA PRO A 236 34.46 15.88 11.90
C PRO A 236 35.97 15.80 11.64
N SER A 237 36.67 15.11 12.55
CA SER A 237 38.09 14.76 12.49
C SER A 237 38.37 13.69 11.42
N THR A 238 39.47 13.86 10.69
CA THR A 238 39.99 12.98 9.65
C THR A 238 40.58 11.67 10.19
N SER A 239 40.31 10.54 9.53
CA SER A 239 41.02 9.25 9.71
C SER A 239 41.63 8.80 8.38
N PRO A 240 42.82 8.16 8.34
CA PRO A 240 43.65 8.11 7.14
C PRO A 240 43.30 6.97 6.17
N THR A 241 43.54 7.29 4.90
CA THR A 241 43.46 6.47 3.69
C THR A 241 44.24 5.14 3.76
N ARG A 242 43.63 4.03 3.33
CA ARG A 242 44.36 2.82 2.89
C ARG A 242 44.40 2.74 1.36
N THR A 243 45.58 2.39 0.87
CA THR A 243 46.04 2.19 -0.51
C THR A 243 45.30 1.02 -1.22
N PRO A 244 45.12 1.03 -2.56
CA PRO A 244 44.37 0.00 -3.26
C PRO A 244 45.24 -1.22 -3.60
N SER A 245 44.70 -2.43 -3.41
CA SER A 245 45.25 -3.67 -3.94
C SER A 245 44.37 -4.19 -5.07
N THR A 246 45.01 -4.55 -6.19
CA THR A 246 44.42 -5.03 -7.44
C THR A 246 43.68 -6.36 -7.25
N SER A 247 42.46 -6.45 -7.80
CA SER A 247 41.65 -7.68 -7.83
C SER A 247 41.73 -8.38 -9.21
N PRO A 248 41.88 -9.71 -9.28
CA PRO A 248 42.01 -10.46 -10.54
C PRO A 248 40.68 -10.78 -11.23
N SER A 249 40.80 -11.08 -12.52
CA SER A 249 39.77 -11.44 -13.53
C SER A 249 38.94 -12.70 -13.17
N PRO A 250 37.67 -12.85 -13.63
CA PRO A 250 36.76 -13.90 -13.15
C PRO A 250 36.98 -15.24 -13.85
N THR A 251 37.06 -16.31 -13.07
CA THR A 251 37.01 -17.70 -13.56
C THR A 251 35.57 -18.20 -13.47
N ARG A 252 35.07 -18.84 -14.55
CA ARG A 252 33.74 -19.47 -14.59
C ARG A 252 33.61 -20.56 -13.51
N SER A 253 32.52 -20.52 -12.77
CA SER A 253 32.16 -21.52 -11.75
C SER A 253 31.50 -22.75 -12.41
N PRO A 254 31.86 -23.99 -12.05
CA PRO A 254 31.21 -25.19 -12.59
C PRO A 254 29.86 -25.45 -11.91
N THR A 255 28.96 -26.08 -12.65
CA THR A 255 27.63 -26.55 -12.23
C THR A 255 27.71 -27.44 -10.97
N PRO A 256 26.83 -27.29 -9.96
CA PRO A 256 26.88 -28.12 -8.76
C PRO A 256 26.43 -29.56 -9.06
N GLY A 257 27.30 -30.53 -8.77
CA GLY A 257 26.89 -31.92 -8.52
C GLY A 257 26.28 -32.06 -7.11
N PRO A 258 25.59 -33.18 -6.81
CA PRO A 258 24.84 -33.36 -5.56
C PRO A 258 25.76 -33.33 -4.34
N THR A 259 25.51 -32.39 -3.43
CA THR A 259 26.18 -32.29 -2.13
C THR A 259 25.77 -33.47 -1.23
N PRO A 260 26.71 -34.16 -0.55
CA PRO A 260 26.38 -35.19 0.43
C PRO A 260 25.55 -34.62 1.59
N THR A 261 24.53 -35.37 2.01
CA THR A 261 23.60 -35.04 3.10
C THR A 261 24.39 -34.65 4.36
N ALA A 262 24.35 -33.36 4.73
CA ALA A 262 24.85 -32.91 6.02
C ALA A 262 24.08 -33.65 7.11
N VAL A 263 24.80 -34.34 8.00
CA VAL A 263 24.19 -35.00 9.16
C VAL A 263 23.48 -33.92 9.98
N ASP A 264 22.17 -34.08 10.18
CA ASP A 264 21.38 -33.17 11.01
C ASP A 264 21.98 -33.17 12.43
N PRO A 265 22.53 -32.04 12.91
CA PRO A 265 23.27 -32.01 14.17
C PRO A 265 22.37 -32.10 15.41
N LEU A 266 21.05 -31.90 15.29
CA LEU A 266 20.11 -31.99 16.41
C LEU A 266 19.18 -33.20 16.33
N ALA A 267 19.05 -33.82 15.15
CA ALA A 267 18.14 -34.95 14.89
C ALA A 267 16.69 -34.68 15.33
N LEU A 268 16.23 -33.42 15.20
CA LEU A 268 14.86 -33.00 15.52
C LEU A 268 13.98 -33.04 14.26
N PRO A 269 12.64 -33.16 14.41
CA PRO A 269 11.72 -32.94 13.31
C PRO A 269 11.88 -31.55 12.70
N ARG A 270 11.52 -31.44 11.42
CA ARG A 270 11.64 -30.20 10.65
C ARG A 270 10.26 -29.65 10.34
N VAL A 271 10.12 -28.34 10.49
CA VAL A 271 8.91 -27.63 10.11
C VAL A 271 8.74 -27.78 8.59
N ALA A 272 7.51 -28.10 8.15
CA ALA A 272 7.18 -28.14 6.72
C ALA A 272 7.65 -26.86 6.00
N TRP A 273 8.26 -27.01 4.83
CA TRP A 273 9.09 -25.98 4.23
C TRP A 273 8.71 -25.62 2.79
N GLU A 274 8.60 -24.32 2.58
CA GLU A 274 8.38 -23.64 1.34
C GLU A 274 9.15 -22.32 1.37
N GLY A 275 9.90 -22.00 0.31
CA GLY A 275 10.66 -20.76 0.23
C GLY A 275 12.18 -20.93 0.22
N GLY A 276 12.87 -19.79 0.37
CA GLY A 276 14.30 -19.67 0.17
C GLY A 276 14.73 -19.85 -1.30
N PRO A 277 16.05 -19.86 -1.55
CA PRO A 277 16.61 -19.97 -2.89
C PRO A 277 16.08 -21.13 -3.75
N ALA A 278 15.87 -22.29 -3.14
CA ALA A 278 15.42 -23.48 -3.87
C ALA A 278 14.01 -23.30 -4.46
N TYR A 279 13.10 -22.68 -3.71
CA TYR A 279 11.73 -22.41 -4.18
C TYR A 279 11.73 -21.40 -5.32
N TYR A 280 12.41 -20.26 -5.13
CA TYR A 280 12.45 -19.20 -6.13
C TYR A 280 13.21 -19.60 -7.40
N GLY A 281 14.12 -20.57 -7.32
CA GLY A 281 14.82 -21.14 -8.47
C GLY A 281 13.92 -21.88 -9.47
N ALA A 282 12.69 -22.24 -9.08
CA ALA A 282 11.70 -22.82 -10.00
C ALA A 282 11.06 -21.77 -10.94
N TYR A 283 11.27 -20.47 -10.68
CA TYR A 283 10.67 -19.37 -11.44
C TYR A 283 11.76 -18.53 -12.12
N PRO A 284 11.85 -18.54 -13.47
CA PRO A 284 12.98 -17.94 -14.19
C PRO A 284 13.13 -16.44 -13.94
N PHE A 285 12.03 -15.71 -13.72
CA PHE A 285 12.08 -14.27 -13.44
C PHE A 285 12.52 -13.96 -12.00
N ALA A 286 12.07 -14.75 -11.02
CA ALA A 286 12.57 -14.62 -9.65
C ALA A 286 14.07 -14.97 -9.61
N GLN A 287 14.49 -16.02 -10.31
CA GLN A 287 15.90 -16.38 -10.47
C GLN A 287 16.70 -15.24 -11.11
N GLY A 288 16.23 -14.68 -12.23
CA GLY A 288 16.88 -13.59 -12.94
C GLY A 288 16.97 -12.30 -12.13
N ALA A 289 16.00 -12.03 -11.26
CA ALA A 289 15.99 -10.92 -10.32
C ALA A 289 16.84 -11.17 -9.05
N GLY A 290 17.51 -12.32 -8.94
CA GLY A 290 18.42 -12.63 -7.84
C GLY A 290 17.76 -13.19 -6.59
N TRP A 291 16.49 -13.62 -6.63
CA TRP A 291 15.78 -14.20 -5.48
C TRP A 291 16.35 -15.56 -5.05
N THR A 292 17.24 -16.15 -5.86
CA THR A 292 18.00 -17.35 -5.52
C THR A 292 19.26 -17.06 -4.71
N ASN A 293 19.59 -15.80 -4.44
CA ASN A 293 20.68 -15.45 -3.53
C ASN A 293 20.26 -15.78 -2.09
N PRO A 294 21.01 -16.60 -1.33
CA PRO A 294 20.70 -16.87 0.08
C PRO A 294 20.63 -15.62 0.96
N ALA A 295 21.28 -14.53 0.57
CA ALA A 295 21.23 -13.24 1.25
C ALA A 295 20.04 -12.35 0.84
N PHE A 296 19.17 -12.81 -0.07
CA PHE A 296 17.96 -12.10 -0.45
C PHE A 296 16.77 -12.60 0.37
N PHE A 297 16.02 -11.66 0.96
CA PHE A 297 14.73 -11.91 1.59
C PHE A 297 13.74 -10.86 1.08
N PRO A 298 12.57 -11.22 0.53
CA PRO A 298 11.62 -10.25 -0.01
C PRO A 298 11.11 -9.30 1.09
N ILE A 299 11.28 -8.00 0.88
CA ILE A 299 10.72 -6.93 1.72
C ILE A 299 9.98 -5.98 0.78
N GLY A 300 8.66 -6.06 0.83
CA GLY A 300 7.71 -5.50 -0.11
C GLY A 300 7.00 -4.25 0.41
N VAL A 301 6.54 -3.41 -0.51
CA VAL A 301 5.64 -2.27 -0.23
C VAL A 301 4.44 -2.28 -1.18
N TRP A 302 3.23 -2.16 -0.64
CA TRP A 302 1.97 -2.41 -1.35
C TRP A 302 1.43 -1.12 -1.94
N GLN A 303 0.97 -1.16 -3.21
CA GLN A 303 0.32 -0.02 -3.89
C GLN A 303 1.12 1.28 -3.88
N GLU A 304 2.44 1.16 -3.81
CA GLU A 304 3.34 2.29 -3.75
C GLU A 304 3.55 2.89 -5.16
N SER A 305 3.63 4.23 -5.25
CA SER A 305 3.85 4.90 -6.53
C SER A 305 5.33 5.20 -6.77
N VAL A 306 5.82 5.02 -8.00
CA VAL A 306 7.19 5.37 -8.39
C VAL A 306 7.18 6.26 -9.62
N ILE A 307 7.38 7.56 -9.43
CA ILE A 307 7.33 8.56 -10.50
C ILE A 307 8.72 9.10 -10.82
N GLU A 308 9.57 9.20 -9.80
CA GLU A 308 10.92 9.77 -9.89
C GLU A 308 11.96 8.89 -9.20
N ALA A 309 13.24 9.05 -9.58
CA ALA A 309 14.33 8.23 -9.03
C ALA A 309 14.46 8.34 -7.50
N ARG A 310 14.09 9.50 -6.93
CA ARG A 310 14.09 9.73 -5.48
C ARG A 310 13.17 8.75 -4.74
N ASP A 311 12.07 8.33 -5.37
CA ASP A 311 11.06 7.46 -4.75
C ASP A 311 11.70 6.09 -4.45
N THR A 312 12.37 5.53 -5.46
CA THR A 312 13.13 4.28 -5.32
C THR A 312 14.34 4.40 -4.39
N ALA A 313 14.98 5.57 -4.33
CA ALA A 313 16.11 5.80 -3.44
C ALA A 313 15.66 5.80 -1.96
N LEU A 314 14.54 6.47 -1.66
CA LEU A 314 13.98 6.52 -0.30
C LEU A 314 13.51 5.13 0.16
N ASP A 315 12.78 4.41 -0.67
CA ASP A 315 12.31 3.07 -0.32
C ASP A 315 13.46 2.09 -0.12
N LYS A 316 14.44 2.11 -1.02
CA LYS A 316 15.64 1.30 -0.89
C LYS A 316 16.43 1.66 0.37
N SER A 317 16.49 2.94 0.75
CA SER A 317 17.11 3.38 2.00
C SER A 317 16.33 2.89 3.24
N ALA A 318 15.02 2.67 3.12
CA ALA A 318 14.20 2.03 4.13
C ALA A 318 14.32 0.50 4.14
N GLY A 319 15.13 -0.09 3.26
CA GLY A 319 15.35 -1.54 3.15
C GLY A 319 14.29 -2.27 2.34
N ILE A 320 13.41 -1.55 1.63
CA ILE A 320 12.48 -2.15 0.67
C ILE A 320 13.25 -2.62 -0.55
N ASN A 321 12.92 -3.81 -1.05
CA ASN A 321 13.54 -4.38 -2.25
C ASN A 321 12.53 -4.87 -3.29
N THR A 322 11.24 -4.82 -2.97
CA THR A 322 10.16 -5.30 -3.85
C THR A 322 8.98 -4.33 -3.82
N TYR A 323 8.46 -3.95 -4.98
CA TYR A 323 7.18 -3.26 -5.11
C TYR A 323 6.08 -4.27 -5.41
N VAL A 324 4.96 -4.17 -4.72
CA VAL A 324 3.84 -5.11 -4.91
C VAL A 324 2.60 -4.34 -5.33
N ALA A 325 2.10 -4.69 -6.51
CA ALA A 325 1.05 -4.00 -7.22
C ALA A 325 1.27 -2.47 -7.23
N PRO A 326 2.43 -1.96 -7.71
CA PRO A 326 2.68 -0.53 -7.75
C PRO A 326 1.57 0.18 -8.55
N THR A 327 1.35 1.47 -8.30
CA THR A 327 0.27 2.20 -8.97
C THR A 327 0.44 2.23 -10.49
N ASP A 328 -0.66 2.37 -11.23
CA ASP A 328 -0.67 2.33 -12.71
C ASP A 328 0.26 3.35 -13.39
N ASN A 329 0.51 4.48 -12.75
CA ASN A 329 1.41 5.53 -13.23
C ASN A 329 2.89 5.30 -12.87
N SER A 330 3.22 4.19 -12.20
CA SER A 330 4.59 3.89 -11.78
C SER A 330 5.52 3.57 -12.96
N ASN A 331 6.72 4.13 -12.92
CA ASN A 331 7.77 3.93 -13.91
C ASN A 331 8.65 2.72 -13.53
N LEU A 332 8.36 1.57 -14.12
CA LEU A 332 9.09 0.33 -13.85
C LEU A 332 10.58 0.40 -14.16
N ARG A 333 11.01 1.26 -15.09
CA ARG A 333 12.44 1.42 -15.39
C ARG A 333 13.22 2.03 -14.23
N LEU A 334 12.58 2.86 -13.40
CA LEU A 334 13.22 3.41 -12.21
C LEU A 334 13.39 2.31 -11.15
N ILE A 335 12.39 1.46 -10.98
CA ILE A 335 12.45 0.30 -10.07
C ILE A 335 13.57 -0.66 -10.51
N GLU A 336 13.62 -0.98 -11.80
CA GLU A 336 14.67 -1.81 -12.40
C GLU A 336 16.07 -1.19 -12.24
N SER A 337 16.21 0.11 -12.53
CA SER A 337 17.48 0.83 -12.38
C SER A 337 17.97 0.87 -10.92
N ALA A 338 17.04 0.85 -9.96
CA ALA A 338 17.35 0.75 -8.55
C ALA A 338 17.70 -0.69 -8.10
N GLY A 339 17.61 -1.68 -8.99
CA GLY A 339 17.87 -3.09 -8.70
C GLY A 339 16.82 -3.72 -7.79
N MET A 340 15.57 -3.23 -7.86
CA MET A 340 14.44 -3.73 -7.07
C MET A 340 13.49 -4.58 -7.92
N SER A 341 12.74 -5.45 -7.25
CA SER A 341 11.80 -6.37 -7.88
C SER A 341 10.38 -5.80 -7.92
N VAL A 342 9.53 -6.36 -8.79
CA VAL A 342 8.12 -5.98 -8.94
C VAL A 342 7.24 -7.23 -8.92
N ILE A 343 6.20 -7.22 -8.10
CA ILE A 343 5.00 -8.05 -8.28
C ILE A 343 3.99 -7.16 -9.01
N GLY A 344 3.78 -7.41 -10.30
CA GLY A 344 2.99 -6.50 -11.16
C GLY A 344 1.51 -6.59 -10.85
N GLY A 345 0.84 -5.44 -10.69
CA GLY A 345 -0.60 -5.34 -10.41
C GLY A 345 -1.49 -5.57 -11.63
N ASN A 346 -0.94 -5.54 -12.85
CA ASN A 346 -1.66 -5.84 -14.08
C ASN A 346 -0.70 -6.20 -15.22
N SER A 347 -1.25 -6.68 -16.34
CA SER A 347 -0.48 -7.17 -17.49
C SER A 347 0.38 -6.10 -18.20
N ARG A 348 0.18 -4.81 -17.92
CA ARG A 348 1.05 -3.73 -18.46
C ARG A 348 2.32 -3.55 -17.66
N GLN A 349 2.34 -4.01 -16.40
CA GLN A 349 3.48 -3.87 -15.50
C GLN A 349 4.51 -4.99 -15.71
N VAL A 350 4.92 -5.16 -16.97
CA VAL A 350 5.84 -6.20 -17.42
C VAL A 350 7.25 -5.65 -17.61
N GLY A 351 8.26 -6.34 -17.07
CA GLY A 351 9.67 -6.01 -17.25
C GLY A 351 10.58 -7.11 -16.66
N PRO A 352 11.91 -7.01 -16.87
CA PRO A 352 12.87 -7.98 -16.33
C PRO A 352 12.82 -8.10 -14.80
N SER A 353 12.56 -6.99 -14.10
CA SER A 353 12.36 -6.95 -12.65
C SER A 353 10.98 -7.44 -12.18
N THR A 354 10.03 -7.69 -13.08
CA THR A 354 8.72 -8.25 -12.69
C THR A 354 8.88 -9.74 -12.42
N VAL A 355 8.77 -10.18 -11.16
CA VAL A 355 8.98 -11.56 -10.73
C VAL A 355 7.68 -12.36 -10.53
N ALA A 356 6.57 -11.65 -10.32
CA ALA A 356 5.25 -12.22 -10.09
C ALA A 356 4.14 -11.32 -10.62
N TRP A 357 2.94 -11.88 -10.75
CA TRP A 357 1.70 -11.16 -11.03
C TRP A 357 0.77 -11.18 -9.83
N SER A 358 0.26 -10.01 -9.43
CA SER A 358 -0.86 -9.92 -8.49
C SER A 358 -2.14 -10.31 -9.21
N VAL A 359 -2.72 -11.44 -8.81
CA VAL A 359 -3.99 -11.96 -9.32
C VAL A 359 -5.14 -11.11 -8.78
N SER A 360 -5.09 -10.79 -7.48
CA SER A 360 -6.15 -10.01 -6.84
C SER A 360 -5.74 -9.47 -5.48
N ASP A 361 -6.58 -8.57 -4.98
CA ASP A 361 -6.59 -8.09 -3.60
C ASP A 361 -7.97 -8.33 -2.97
N GLU A 362 -7.98 -9.07 -1.86
CA GLU A 362 -9.11 -9.30 -0.93
C GLU A 362 -10.42 -9.79 -1.57
N VAL A 363 -10.36 -10.54 -2.68
CA VAL A 363 -11.55 -11.09 -3.36
C VAL A 363 -12.38 -11.99 -2.44
N ASP A 364 -11.77 -12.60 -1.43
CA ASP A 364 -12.46 -13.36 -0.39
C ASP A 364 -13.46 -12.50 0.40
N MET A 365 -13.14 -11.22 0.62
CA MET A 365 -14.02 -10.32 1.38
C MET A 365 -15.18 -9.78 0.53
N TRP A 366 -14.89 -9.31 -0.69
CA TRP A 366 -15.89 -8.60 -1.50
C TRP A 366 -16.57 -9.45 -2.57
N GLY A 367 -15.97 -10.57 -2.96
CA GLY A 367 -16.56 -11.55 -3.89
C GLY A 367 -17.14 -12.78 -3.18
N GLY A 368 -16.65 -13.09 -1.97
CA GLY A 368 -17.01 -14.26 -1.18
C GLY A 368 -16.68 -15.60 -1.86
N PRO A 369 -16.81 -16.73 -1.14
CA PRO A 369 -16.51 -18.04 -1.71
C PRO A 369 -17.65 -18.51 -2.63
N GLY A 370 -17.38 -18.65 -3.93
CA GLY A 370 -18.38 -19.14 -4.88
C GLY A 370 -18.03 -18.93 -6.34
N SER A 371 -18.78 -19.57 -7.23
CA SER A 371 -18.55 -19.58 -8.67
C SER A 371 -19.69 -18.97 -9.48
N SER A 372 -20.49 -18.08 -8.87
CA SER A 372 -21.51 -17.32 -9.61
C SER A 372 -20.85 -16.41 -10.65
N ALA A 373 -21.63 -15.85 -11.58
CA ALA A 373 -21.08 -14.97 -12.60
C ALA A 373 -20.60 -13.66 -11.97
N TRP A 374 -19.42 -13.20 -12.37
CA TRP A 374 -18.92 -11.88 -12.01
C TRP A 374 -19.46 -10.84 -13.01
N THR A 375 -19.98 -9.72 -12.51
CA THR A 375 -20.53 -8.65 -13.36
C THR A 375 -19.45 -7.81 -14.04
N GLY A 376 -18.20 -7.90 -13.57
CA GLY A 376 -17.12 -6.98 -13.92
C GLY A 376 -16.98 -5.81 -12.94
N ASN A 377 -17.90 -5.66 -11.99
CA ASN A 377 -17.88 -4.59 -10.99
C ASN A 377 -16.98 -4.93 -9.80
N TYR A 378 -16.39 -3.90 -9.24
CA TYR A 378 -15.64 -3.90 -7.97
C TYR A 378 -16.50 -3.28 -6.85
N PRO A 379 -16.06 -3.35 -5.57
CA PRO A 379 -16.70 -2.62 -4.48
C PRO A 379 -16.97 -1.16 -4.85
N GLY A 380 -18.20 -0.70 -4.55
CA GLY A 380 -18.65 0.66 -4.88
C GLY A 380 -19.18 0.86 -6.31
N GLN A 381 -19.13 -0.16 -7.19
CA GLN A 381 -19.60 -0.06 -8.59
C GLN A 381 -20.96 -0.73 -8.86
N GLY A 382 -21.68 -1.10 -7.80
CA GLY A 382 -22.95 -1.84 -7.88
C GLY A 382 -22.78 -3.32 -7.52
N ALA A 383 -23.70 -4.17 -8.01
CA ALA A 383 -23.66 -5.60 -7.71
C ALA A 383 -22.38 -6.24 -8.30
N VAL A 384 -21.59 -6.89 -7.44
CA VAL A 384 -20.35 -7.60 -7.83
C VAL A 384 -20.68 -8.93 -8.52
N CYS A 385 -21.60 -9.70 -7.95
CA CYS A 385 -21.95 -11.03 -8.45
C CYS A 385 -23.35 -11.03 -9.08
N GLN A 386 -23.57 -11.96 -10.01
CA GLN A 386 -24.84 -12.19 -10.70
C GLN A 386 -25.29 -13.65 -10.47
N PRO A 387 -26.48 -13.86 -9.87
CA PRO A 387 -27.43 -12.86 -9.37
C PRO A 387 -26.86 -12.03 -8.20
N ALA A 388 -27.43 -10.85 -7.94
CA ALA A 388 -27.01 -10.00 -6.82
C ALA A 388 -27.04 -10.77 -5.49
N ASN A 389 -26.09 -10.47 -4.59
CA ASN A 389 -25.86 -11.16 -3.31
C ASN A 389 -25.41 -12.64 -3.40
N SER A 390 -25.21 -13.17 -4.60
CA SER A 390 -24.49 -14.45 -4.76
C SER A 390 -22.99 -14.27 -4.50
N ARG A 391 -22.26 -15.39 -4.38
CA ARG A 391 -20.81 -15.40 -4.19
C ARG A 391 -20.12 -15.81 -5.49
N CYS A 392 -19.10 -15.06 -5.90
CA CYS A 392 -18.42 -15.22 -7.19
C CYS A 392 -16.90 -15.08 -7.11
N GLY A 393 -16.31 -15.07 -5.90
CA GLY A 393 -14.87 -14.87 -5.72
C GLY A 393 -13.99 -15.87 -6.47
N TYR A 394 -14.39 -17.14 -6.59
CA TYR A 394 -13.64 -18.11 -7.40
C TYR A 394 -13.68 -17.76 -8.89
N THR A 395 -14.85 -17.36 -9.41
CA THR A 395 -14.99 -16.89 -10.80
C THR A 395 -14.13 -15.65 -11.05
N ILE A 396 -14.08 -14.72 -10.10
CA ILE A 396 -13.24 -13.52 -10.17
C ILE A 396 -11.77 -13.92 -10.26
N GLN A 397 -11.29 -14.79 -9.36
CA GLN A 397 -9.90 -15.27 -9.36
C GLN A 397 -9.52 -15.92 -10.70
N GLU A 398 -10.35 -16.86 -11.17
CA GLU A 398 -10.13 -17.53 -12.45
C GLU A 398 -10.12 -16.55 -13.62
N THR A 399 -10.98 -15.54 -13.58
CA THR A 399 -11.07 -14.50 -14.62
C THR A 399 -9.85 -13.59 -14.61
N MET A 400 -9.40 -13.13 -13.45
CA MET A 400 -8.20 -12.30 -13.31
C MET A 400 -6.96 -13.06 -13.74
N LEU A 401 -6.83 -14.31 -13.29
CA LEU A 401 -5.71 -15.16 -13.65
C LEU A 401 -5.59 -15.36 -15.16
N LYS A 402 -6.72 -15.55 -15.87
CA LYS A 402 -6.76 -15.66 -17.34
C LYS A 402 -6.35 -14.37 -18.07
N ARG A 403 -6.43 -13.20 -17.42
CA ARG A 403 -6.00 -11.91 -17.99
C ARG A 403 -4.49 -11.68 -17.86
N LEU A 404 -3.83 -12.44 -17.00
CA LEU A 404 -2.40 -12.33 -16.75
C LEU A 404 -1.60 -13.26 -17.68
N PRO A 405 -0.37 -12.88 -18.07
CA PRO A 405 0.51 -13.75 -18.85
C PRO A 405 0.82 -15.06 -18.12
N ALA A 406 0.75 -16.18 -18.83
CA ALA A 406 1.24 -17.48 -18.37
C ALA A 406 2.69 -17.69 -18.83
N ASP A 407 3.60 -16.85 -18.34
CA ASP A 407 4.98 -16.73 -18.84
C ASP A 407 6.05 -17.29 -17.89
N GLY A 408 5.65 -17.93 -16.79
CA GLY A 408 6.56 -18.50 -15.79
C GLY A 408 6.89 -17.55 -14.63
N ARG A 409 6.32 -16.35 -14.59
CA ARG A 409 6.28 -15.53 -13.35
C ARG A 409 5.41 -16.21 -12.29
N MET A 410 5.74 -15.96 -11.03
CA MET A 410 4.92 -16.41 -9.91
C MET A 410 3.54 -15.74 -9.94
N ARG A 411 2.59 -16.31 -9.21
CA ARG A 411 1.25 -15.74 -9.02
C ARG A 411 1.09 -15.39 -7.56
N TYR A 412 0.68 -14.17 -7.29
CA TYR A 412 0.51 -13.62 -5.96
C TYR A 412 -0.95 -13.21 -5.76
N ALA A 413 -1.51 -13.46 -4.59
CA ALA A 413 -2.74 -12.81 -4.17
C ALA A 413 -2.64 -12.42 -2.70
N ASN A 414 -3.28 -11.31 -2.38
CA ASN A 414 -3.51 -10.90 -1.00
C ASN A 414 -4.98 -11.21 -0.66
N TYR A 415 -5.20 -11.83 0.50
CA TYR A 415 -6.52 -12.16 1.04
C TYR A 415 -6.75 -11.39 2.34
N GLY A 416 -7.97 -11.37 2.85
CA GLY A 416 -8.27 -10.67 4.09
C GLY A 416 -9.11 -11.51 5.05
N LYS A 417 -10.12 -10.86 5.62
CA LYS A 417 -10.97 -11.41 6.69
C LYS A 417 -11.83 -12.60 6.25
N GLY A 418 -12.12 -12.73 4.95
CA GLY A 418 -12.85 -13.88 4.41
C GLY A 418 -12.10 -15.17 4.71
N VAL A 419 -10.88 -15.27 4.19
CA VAL A 419 -9.96 -16.39 4.41
C VAL A 419 -9.59 -16.56 5.89
N MET A 420 -9.42 -15.45 6.61
CA MET A 420 -8.96 -15.50 8.00
C MET A 420 -10.06 -15.94 8.99
N PHE A 421 -11.31 -15.48 8.80
CA PHE A 421 -12.35 -15.58 9.82
C PHE A 421 -13.71 -16.07 9.30
N TRP A 422 -14.16 -15.63 8.13
CA TRP A 422 -15.57 -15.76 7.74
C TRP A 422 -15.88 -17.03 6.97
N GLU A 423 -14.89 -17.59 6.27
CA GLU A 423 -15.03 -18.74 5.39
C GLU A 423 -14.67 -20.05 6.10
N THR A 424 -15.29 -21.15 5.67
CA THR A 424 -14.88 -22.49 6.11
C THR A 424 -13.48 -22.85 5.58
N ASP A 425 -12.81 -23.82 6.20
CA ASP A 425 -11.50 -24.29 5.74
C ASP A 425 -11.49 -24.74 4.27
N ALA A 426 -12.57 -25.37 3.80
CA ALA A 426 -12.68 -25.80 2.41
C ALA A 426 -12.84 -24.61 1.45
N GLU A 427 -13.56 -23.57 1.86
CA GLU A 427 -13.74 -22.35 1.08
C GLU A 427 -12.45 -21.53 1.02
N ALA A 428 -11.90 -21.20 2.19
CA ALA A 428 -10.66 -20.45 2.32
C ALA A 428 -9.47 -21.18 1.67
N GLY A 429 -9.39 -22.50 1.86
CA GLY A 429 -8.35 -23.35 1.25
C GLY A 429 -8.41 -23.32 -0.27
N ARG A 430 -9.59 -23.14 -0.89
CA ARG A 430 -9.68 -22.99 -2.34
C ARG A 430 -9.05 -21.68 -2.81
N PHE A 431 -9.25 -20.57 -2.10
CA PHE A 431 -8.55 -19.32 -2.40
C PHE A 431 -7.03 -19.49 -2.30
N VAL A 432 -6.54 -20.00 -1.17
CA VAL A 432 -5.09 -20.14 -0.91
C VAL A 432 -4.39 -21.09 -1.89
N ASN A 433 -5.03 -22.20 -2.29
CA ASN A 433 -4.32 -23.27 -3.02
C ASN A 433 -4.55 -23.31 -4.54
N SER A 434 -5.58 -22.64 -5.05
CA SER A 434 -5.98 -22.85 -6.47
C SER A 434 -5.37 -21.86 -7.45
N TYR A 435 -4.94 -20.68 -6.98
CA TYR A 435 -4.67 -19.54 -7.87
C TYR A 435 -3.25 -18.99 -7.77
N THR A 436 -2.53 -19.28 -6.68
CA THR A 436 -1.28 -18.61 -6.32
C THR A 436 -0.11 -19.57 -6.17
N ASN A 437 1.08 -18.99 -6.15
CA ASN A 437 2.34 -19.63 -5.74
C ASN A 437 3.11 -18.77 -4.73
N VAL A 438 2.58 -17.62 -4.36
CA VAL A 438 2.97 -16.79 -3.22
C VAL A 438 1.68 -16.18 -2.71
N VAL A 439 1.48 -16.08 -1.41
CA VAL A 439 0.22 -15.54 -0.87
C VAL A 439 0.50 -14.67 0.35
N SER A 440 -0.40 -13.74 0.63
CA SER A 440 -0.43 -13.05 1.93
C SER A 440 -1.86 -12.93 2.44
N ASN A 441 -1.97 -12.50 3.69
CA ASN A 441 -3.24 -12.19 4.30
C ASN A 441 -3.13 -10.90 5.11
N ASP A 442 -3.99 -9.95 4.81
CA ASP A 442 -3.99 -8.59 5.32
C ASP A 442 -4.93 -8.47 6.52
N ILE A 443 -4.36 -8.61 7.73
CA ILE A 443 -5.09 -8.50 8.99
C ILE A 443 -4.28 -7.64 9.96
N TYR A 444 -4.85 -6.50 10.32
CA TYR A 444 -4.21 -5.50 11.17
C TYR A 444 -4.62 -5.65 12.62
N TRP A 445 -3.98 -6.56 13.35
CA TRP A 445 -4.29 -6.82 14.75
C TRP A 445 -4.08 -5.62 15.67
N TYR A 446 -3.25 -4.64 15.30
CA TYR A 446 -3.07 -3.44 16.13
C TYR A 446 -3.98 -2.29 15.76
N THR A 447 -4.42 -2.15 14.51
CA THR A 447 -5.15 -0.97 14.06
C THR A 447 -6.60 -1.23 13.64
N ASP A 448 -6.96 -2.44 13.23
CA ASP A 448 -8.32 -2.76 12.78
C ASP A 448 -9.36 -2.56 13.89
N PRO A 449 -10.35 -1.66 13.75
CA PRO A 449 -11.33 -1.41 14.79
C PRO A 449 -12.27 -2.60 15.03
N GLY A 450 -12.52 -3.43 14.03
CA GLY A 450 -13.43 -4.58 14.12
C GLY A 450 -12.78 -5.85 14.66
N VAL A 451 -11.46 -6.02 14.48
CA VAL A 451 -10.79 -7.33 14.70
C VAL A 451 -10.89 -7.86 16.13
N CYS A 452 -11.01 -6.97 17.12
CA CYS A 452 -11.08 -7.34 18.53
C CYS A 452 -12.49 -7.45 19.09
N ASP A 453 -13.46 -6.83 18.41
CA ASP A 453 -14.79 -6.59 18.97
C ASP A 453 -15.88 -7.30 18.18
N SER A 454 -15.66 -7.56 16.89
CA SER A 454 -16.61 -8.24 16.03
C SER A 454 -16.72 -9.73 16.37
N PRO A 455 -17.92 -10.27 16.64
CA PRO A 455 -18.10 -11.69 16.95
C PRO A 455 -17.73 -12.62 15.79
N SER A 456 -17.62 -12.10 14.57
CA SER A 456 -17.20 -12.86 13.38
C SER A 456 -15.72 -12.73 13.05
N GLU A 457 -14.90 -12.12 13.92
CA GLU A 457 -13.46 -11.92 13.68
C GLU A 457 -12.63 -12.54 14.83
N GLY A 458 -11.74 -11.77 15.49
CA GLY A 458 -10.92 -12.27 16.60
C GLY A 458 -11.72 -13.03 17.67
N PRO A 459 -12.79 -12.45 18.24
CA PRO A 459 -13.68 -13.15 19.18
C PRO A 459 -14.23 -14.48 18.65
N GLY A 460 -14.59 -14.54 17.37
CA GLY A 460 -15.13 -15.75 16.72
C GLY A 460 -14.16 -16.93 16.71
N ILE A 461 -12.85 -16.65 16.78
CA ILE A 461 -11.78 -17.66 16.86
C ILE A 461 -11.13 -17.72 18.26
N GLY A 462 -11.83 -17.21 19.27
CA GLY A 462 -11.43 -17.30 20.68
C GLY A 462 -10.35 -16.30 21.11
N VAL A 463 -10.07 -15.26 20.32
CA VAL A 463 -9.22 -14.15 20.76
C VAL A 463 -10.02 -13.28 21.71
N ARG A 464 -9.52 -13.12 22.94
CA ARG A 464 -10.15 -12.25 23.93
C ARG A 464 -9.68 -10.80 23.76
N PRO A 465 -10.51 -9.79 24.08
CA PRO A 465 -10.16 -8.38 23.88
C PRO A 465 -8.82 -7.98 24.50
N GLU A 466 -8.53 -8.44 25.72
CA GLU A 466 -7.27 -8.13 26.44
C GLU A 466 -6.03 -8.73 25.78
N ASN A 467 -6.21 -9.73 24.91
CA ASN A 467 -5.15 -10.41 24.17
C ASN A 467 -5.28 -10.18 22.65
N CYS A 468 -6.04 -9.19 22.21
CA CYS A 468 -6.25 -8.96 20.78
C CYS A 468 -5.18 -8.09 20.12
N ARG A 469 -4.93 -6.89 20.66
CA ARG A 469 -3.96 -5.91 20.12
C ARG A 469 -2.53 -6.29 20.49
N ARG A 470 -1.97 -7.34 19.87
CA ARG A 470 -0.63 -7.86 20.20
C ARG A 470 0.05 -8.56 19.03
N ALA A 471 1.39 -8.57 19.06
CA ALA A 471 2.25 -9.07 18.00
C ALA A 471 2.01 -10.55 17.72
N ALA A 472 1.76 -11.36 18.76
CA ALA A 472 1.53 -12.81 18.64
C ALA A 472 0.33 -13.19 17.75
N ASN A 473 -0.58 -12.27 17.49
CA ASN A 473 -1.71 -12.54 16.60
C ASN A 473 -1.33 -12.39 15.11
N TYR A 474 -0.25 -11.70 14.75
CA TYR A 474 0.29 -11.77 13.39
C TYR A 474 0.81 -13.17 13.07
N GLY A 475 1.41 -13.86 14.04
CA GLY A 475 1.73 -15.28 13.93
C GLY A 475 0.51 -16.19 13.90
N ARG A 476 -0.61 -15.79 14.51
CA ARG A 476 -1.91 -16.49 14.36
C ARG A 476 -2.40 -16.44 12.92
N THR A 477 -2.29 -15.28 12.26
CA THR A 477 -2.59 -15.16 10.83
C THR A 477 -1.69 -16.08 10.00
N MET A 478 -0.39 -16.10 10.28
CA MET A 478 0.55 -16.99 9.58
C MET A 478 0.22 -18.47 9.79
N ASP A 479 -0.05 -18.92 11.03
CA ASP A 479 -0.42 -20.31 11.31
C ASP A 479 -1.70 -20.73 10.57
N ARG A 480 -2.71 -19.84 10.52
CA ARG A 480 -3.95 -20.10 9.78
C ARG A 480 -3.66 -20.27 8.30
N MET A 481 -2.89 -19.35 7.70
CA MET A 481 -2.51 -19.43 6.29
C MET A 481 -1.73 -20.69 5.98
N ARG A 482 -0.79 -21.09 6.86
CA ARG A 482 -0.02 -22.34 6.70
C ARG A 482 -0.89 -23.58 6.85
N HIS A 483 -1.87 -23.58 7.74
CA HIS A 483 -2.83 -24.68 7.84
C HIS A 483 -3.60 -24.85 6.53
N LEU A 484 -4.12 -23.75 5.98
CA LEU A 484 -4.86 -23.76 4.71
C LEU A 484 -3.98 -24.17 3.52
N ASP A 485 -2.77 -23.61 3.42
CA ASP A 485 -1.81 -23.90 2.36
C ASP A 485 -1.41 -25.37 2.32
N GLY A 486 -1.26 -26.02 3.49
CA GLY A 486 -0.88 -27.43 3.56
C GLY A 486 -1.99 -28.43 3.23
N ALA A 487 -3.24 -27.97 3.05
CA ALA A 487 -4.40 -28.84 2.94
C ALA A 487 -4.43 -29.67 1.65
N ASP A 488 -3.76 -29.23 0.58
CA ASP A 488 -3.65 -29.94 -0.69
C ASP A 488 -2.34 -30.76 -0.83
N GLY A 489 -1.52 -30.80 0.22
CA GLY A 489 -0.22 -31.47 0.25
C GLY A 489 0.90 -30.72 -0.47
N LYS A 490 0.65 -29.51 -0.99
CA LYS A 490 1.66 -28.60 -1.51
C LYS A 490 1.91 -27.48 -0.51
N ARG A 491 2.89 -26.64 -0.82
CA ARG A 491 3.26 -25.50 -0.01
C ARG A 491 3.72 -24.33 -0.87
N GLN A 492 3.42 -23.11 -0.42
CA GLN A 492 3.88 -21.88 -1.07
C GLN A 492 4.34 -20.82 -0.06
N PRO A 493 5.31 -19.95 -0.42
CA PRO A 493 5.71 -18.83 0.43
C PRO A 493 4.52 -17.97 0.84
N ILE A 494 4.37 -17.77 2.15
CA ILE A 494 3.41 -16.83 2.73
C ILE A 494 4.17 -15.57 3.16
N PHE A 495 3.74 -14.41 2.67
CA PHE A 495 4.31 -13.12 3.05
C PHE A 495 3.51 -12.53 4.21
N ALA A 496 4.24 -12.02 5.22
CA ALA A 496 3.65 -11.27 6.31
C ALA A 496 3.15 -9.93 5.78
N PHE A 497 1.87 -9.62 5.95
CA PHE A 497 1.32 -8.32 5.60
C PHE A 497 1.17 -7.49 6.88
N VAL A 498 1.86 -6.35 6.96
CA VAL A 498 1.97 -5.54 8.17
C VAL A 498 1.71 -4.07 7.87
N GLU A 499 0.80 -3.44 8.59
CA GLU A 499 0.59 -2.01 8.51
C GLU A 499 1.79 -1.25 9.10
N VAL A 500 2.13 -0.11 8.51
CA VAL A 500 3.15 0.81 9.07
C VAL A 500 2.56 2.18 9.41
N GLY A 501 1.23 2.28 9.40
CA GLY A 501 0.51 3.54 9.48
C GLY A 501 -0.88 3.41 10.10
N HIS A 502 -1.83 4.11 9.48
CA HIS A 502 -3.20 4.26 9.91
C HIS A 502 -4.13 3.81 8.77
N PRO A 503 -4.42 2.51 8.67
CA PRO A 503 -5.04 1.92 7.48
C PRO A 503 -6.54 2.21 7.32
N PHE A 504 -7.16 2.94 8.25
CA PHE A 504 -8.60 3.26 8.22
C PHE A 504 -8.82 4.76 8.00
N THR A 505 -10.03 5.17 7.60
CA THR A 505 -10.33 6.59 7.35
C THR A 505 -10.70 7.36 8.62
N GLU A 506 -11.15 6.62 9.62
CA GLU A 506 -11.66 7.09 10.90
C GLU A 506 -10.51 7.50 11.82
N ASN A 507 -10.44 8.81 12.13
CA ASN A 507 -9.32 9.41 12.86
C ASN A 507 -9.10 8.87 14.28
N ASP A 508 -10.13 8.29 14.90
CA ASP A 508 -10.11 7.70 16.24
C ASP A 508 -9.65 6.25 16.26
N THR A 509 -9.45 5.63 15.08
CA THR A 509 -8.87 4.28 15.02
C THR A 509 -7.39 4.29 15.42
N PRO A 510 -6.87 3.19 16.00
CA PRO A 510 -5.48 3.16 16.42
C PRO A 510 -4.49 3.29 15.25
N THR A 511 -3.34 3.88 15.53
CA THR A 511 -2.17 3.90 14.61
C THR A 511 -1.09 3.02 15.21
N ILE A 512 -0.47 2.17 14.39
CA ILE A 512 0.57 1.26 14.88
C ILE A 512 1.84 2.03 15.27
N THR A 513 2.52 1.59 16.32
CA THR A 513 3.83 2.14 16.76
C THR A 513 5.01 1.38 16.15
N GLY A 514 6.20 1.97 16.11
CA GLY A 514 7.41 1.31 15.60
C GLY A 514 7.71 -0.03 16.30
N ASP A 515 7.51 -0.06 17.61
CA ASP A 515 7.69 -1.26 18.42
C ASP A 515 6.70 -2.38 18.10
N GLN A 516 5.44 -2.02 17.83
CA GLN A 516 4.40 -2.95 17.40
C GLN A 516 4.66 -3.46 15.98
N ILE A 517 5.12 -2.60 15.06
CA ILE A 517 5.54 -3.03 13.70
C ILE A 517 6.66 -4.06 13.80
N ALA A 518 7.69 -3.79 14.61
CA ALA A 518 8.81 -4.72 14.78
C ALA A 518 8.33 -6.05 15.39
N GLY A 519 7.45 -6.00 16.39
CA GLY A 519 6.85 -7.19 16.97
C GLY A 519 6.02 -8.00 15.96
N ALA A 520 5.15 -7.34 15.19
CA ALA A 520 4.32 -7.96 14.16
C ALA A 520 5.17 -8.70 13.12
N VAL A 521 6.19 -8.03 12.57
CA VAL A 521 7.13 -8.63 11.60
C VAL A 521 7.86 -9.83 12.21
N LEU A 522 8.45 -9.67 13.40
CA LEU A 522 9.22 -10.76 14.01
C LEU A 522 8.36 -11.96 14.39
N ASN A 523 7.14 -11.72 14.85
CA ASN A 523 6.23 -12.81 15.18
C ASN A 523 5.76 -13.53 13.90
N SER A 524 5.48 -12.81 12.80
CA SER A 524 5.22 -13.46 11.52
C SER A 524 6.41 -14.29 11.02
N LEU A 525 7.65 -13.81 11.19
CA LEU A 525 8.86 -14.56 10.83
C LEU A 525 9.02 -15.83 11.70
N ILE A 526 8.77 -15.73 13.01
CA ILE A 526 8.73 -16.88 13.92
C ILE A 526 7.73 -17.93 13.46
N HIS A 527 6.59 -17.48 12.92
CA HIS A 527 5.55 -18.34 12.33
C HIS A 527 5.75 -18.59 10.83
N GLU A 528 7.01 -18.59 10.38
CA GLU A 528 7.46 -19.04 9.07
C GLU A 528 7.06 -18.18 7.87
N ALA A 529 6.84 -16.87 8.05
CA ALA A 529 6.76 -15.96 6.91
C ALA A 529 8.04 -16.03 6.04
N ARG A 530 7.86 -15.93 4.72
CA ARG A 530 8.92 -16.04 3.68
C ARG A 530 9.19 -14.74 2.91
N GLY A 531 8.52 -13.69 3.34
CA GLY A 531 8.67 -12.32 2.88
C GLY A 531 7.89 -11.41 3.82
N ILE A 532 8.19 -10.12 3.75
CA ILE A 532 7.44 -9.07 4.44
C ILE A 532 6.81 -8.20 3.37
N GLN A 533 5.60 -7.72 3.64
CA GLN A 533 4.83 -6.84 2.79
C GLN A 533 4.24 -5.74 3.67
N TYR A 534 4.61 -4.48 3.39
CA TYR A 534 4.10 -3.35 4.16
C TYR A 534 2.89 -2.70 3.48
N PHE A 535 1.88 -2.42 4.29
CA PHE A 535 0.81 -1.49 3.94
C PHE A 535 1.18 -0.07 4.37
N ASN A 536 1.56 0.74 3.38
CA ASN A 536 2.29 1.99 3.60
C ASN A 536 1.41 3.26 3.59
N HIS A 537 0.20 3.18 4.14
CA HIS A 537 -0.80 4.24 4.02
C HIS A 537 -1.31 4.74 5.37
N ASN A 538 -1.62 6.03 5.40
CA ASN A 538 -2.45 6.68 6.40
C ASN A 538 -3.68 7.24 5.67
N PHE A 539 -4.81 6.54 5.76
CA PHE A 539 -6.10 7.02 5.23
C PHE A 539 -6.84 7.95 6.19
N GLY A 540 -6.42 7.97 7.44
CA GLY A 540 -6.96 8.78 8.52
C GLY A 540 -5.86 9.22 9.50
N GLY A 541 -6.29 9.69 10.66
CA GLY A 541 -5.42 10.18 11.71
C GLY A 541 -4.81 11.55 11.41
N SER A 542 -3.82 11.94 12.21
CA SER A 542 -3.27 13.31 12.17
C SER A 542 -2.40 13.59 10.94
N CYS A 543 -2.08 12.60 10.10
CA CYS A 543 -1.19 12.76 8.96
C CYS A 543 -1.53 11.81 7.82
N LEU A 544 -2.35 12.27 6.87
CA LEU A 544 -2.68 11.51 5.66
C LEU A 544 -1.45 11.35 4.76
N SER A 545 -1.22 10.13 4.28
CA SER A 545 -0.10 9.81 3.40
C SER A 545 -0.40 8.52 2.65
N GLN A 546 0.10 8.41 1.43
CA GLN A 546 0.11 7.16 0.68
C GLN A 546 1.51 6.51 0.68
N HIS A 547 2.45 7.11 1.42
CA HIS A 547 3.88 6.83 1.37
C HIS A 547 4.47 7.00 2.77
N VAL A 548 3.90 6.37 3.80
CA VAL A 548 4.27 6.63 5.22
C VAL A 548 5.78 6.51 5.44
N LEU A 549 6.41 5.48 4.87
CA LEU A 549 7.86 5.26 4.94
C LEU A 549 8.71 6.28 4.16
N ARG A 550 8.13 7.15 3.33
CA ARG A 550 8.85 8.25 2.65
C ARG A 550 8.53 9.61 3.28
N ASP A 551 7.26 9.82 3.58
CA ASP A 551 6.72 11.09 4.00
C ASP A 551 7.07 11.41 5.45
N ARG A 552 6.86 12.67 5.85
CA ARG A 552 6.97 13.09 7.25
C ARG A 552 6.01 12.33 8.17
N CYS A 553 4.92 11.78 7.63
CA CYS A 553 3.92 11.06 8.42
C CYS A 553 4.50 9.81 9.11
N GLY A 554 5.50 9.17 8.50
CA GLY A 554 6.20 8.06 9.11
C GLY A 554 7.45 8.45 9.88
N ALA A 555 7.69 9.72 10.23
CA ALA A 555 8.93 10.12 10.91
C ALA A 555 9.21 9.34 12.21
N ALA A 556 8.16 8.93 12.93
CA ALA A 556 8.27 8.13 14.15
C ALA A 556 8.53 6.64 13.89
N VAL A 557 7.98 6.08 12.80
CA VAL A 557 8.06 4.62 12.51
C VAL A 557 9.19 4.27 11.54
N ARG A 558 9.52 5.16 10.60
CA ARG A 558 10.51 4.93 9.53
C ARG A 558 11.86 4.49 10.10
N PRO A 559 12.48 5.15 11.10
CA PRO A 559 13.78 4.70 11.61
C PRO A 559 13.75 3.27 12.16
N VAL A 560 12.64 2.89 12.80
CA VAL A 560 12.44 1.54 13.34
C VAL A 560 12.29 0.53 12.20
N VAL A 561 11.46 0.85 11.19
CA VAL A 561 11.27 -0.01 10.01
C VAL A 561 12.56 -0.15 9.20
N THR A 562 13.32 0.93 9.00
CA THR A 562 14.62 0.90 8.32
C THR A 562 15.60 -0.03 9.04
N GLU A 563 15.74 0.11 10.36
CA GLU A 563 16.64 -0.74 11.15
C GLU A 563 16.15 -2.20 11.19
N LEU A 564 14.85 -2.42 11.30
CA LEU A 564 14.23 -3.74 11.23
C LEU A 564 14.52 -4.42 9.89
N ASN A 565 14.31 -3.74 8.77
CA ASN A 565 14.58 -4.27 7.44
C ASN A 565 16.06 -4.58 7.24
N ARG A 566 16.96 -3.74 7.78
CA ARG A 566 18.40 -4.01 7.80
C ARG A 566 18.72 -5.30 8.57
N ARG A 567 18.12 -5.51 9.74
CA ARG A 567 18.28 -6.74 10.55
C ARG A 567 17.77 -7.95 9.81
N VAL A 568 16.56 -7.90 9.27
CA VAL A 568 15.96 -8.99 8.47
C VAL A 568 16.86 -9.33 7.28
N SER A 569 17.32 -8.32 6.53
CA SER A 569 18.23 -8.52 5.40
C SER A 569 19.56 -9.17 5.84
N SER A 570 20.14 -8.76 6.98
CA SER A 570 21.35 -9.39 7.52
C SER A 570 21.14 -10.84 7.98
N LEU A 571 19.91 -11.18 8.35
CA LEU A 571 19.50 -12.52 8.76
C LEU A 571 18.98 -13.36 7.60
N ALA A 572 18.89 -12.83 6.37
CA ALA A 572 18.35 -13.55 5.21
C ALA A 572 18.97 -14.95 5.01
N PRO A 573 20.30 -15.16 5.15
CA PRO A 573 20.87 -16.50 5.03
C PRO A 573 20.37 -17.49 6.09
N VAL A 574 19.99 -17.01 7.28
CA VAL A 574 19.40 -17.81 8.36
C VAL A 574 17.91 -18.02 8.11
N LEU A 575 17.16 -16.96 7.78
CA LEU A 575 15.72 -17.03 7.55
C LEU A 575 15.38 -17.96 6.38
N ASN A 576 16.26 -18.04 5.38
CA ASN A 576 16.16 -18.92 4.22
C ASN A 576 16.57 -20.39 4.48
N THR A 577 16.85 -20.79 5.73
CA THR A 577 17.02 -22.22 6.09
C THR A 577 15.76 -22.81 6.70
N GLN A 578 15.60 -24.13 6.59
CA GLN A 578 14.48 -24.83 7.19
C GLN A 578 14.58 -24.88 8.72
N SER A 579 13.49 -24.54 9.41
CA SER A 579 13.42 -24.54 10.86
C SER A 579 13.31 -25.95 11.45
N TYR A 580 13.79 -26.08 12.68
CA TYR A 580 13.54 -27.25 13.53
C TYR A 580 12.25 -27.06 14.33
N GLU A 581 11.54 -28.16 14.57
CA GLU A 581 10.43 -28.19 15.51
C GLU A 581 10.98 -28.37 16.92
N TRP A 582 10.86 -27.32 17.73
CA TRP A 582 11.20 -27.36 19.14
C TRP A 582 10.39 -26.33 19.93
N ARG A 583 9.92 -26.72 21.12
CA ARG A 583 9.18 -25.83 22.03
C ARG A 583 10.08 -25.46 23.20
N PHE A 584 10.68 -24.27 23.16
CA PHE A 584 11.57 -23.79 24.22
C PHE A 584 10.83 -23.42 25.50
N ASN A 585 9.62 -22.87 25.37
CA ASN A 585 8.81 -22.38 26.47
C ASN A 585 7.34 -22.35 26.03
N PRO A 586 6.37 -22.82 26.83
CA PRO A 586 4.97 -22.79 26.48
C PRO A 586 4.33 -21.39 26.38
N ASN A 587 4.97 -20.39 26.98
CA ASN A 587 4.56 -18.99 27.01
C ASN A 587 5.23 -18.14 25.92
N LEU A 588 6.12 -18.71 25.11
CA LEU A 588 6.80 -17.99 24.04
C LEU A 588 6.42 -18.58 22.68
N ASP A 589 6.29 -17.71 21.69
CA ASP A 589 6.38 -18.11 20.30
C ASP A 589 7.87 -18.14 19.94
N THR A 590 8.33 -19.25 19.33
CA THR A 590 9.76 -19.45 19.06
C THR A 590 10.04 -20.13 17.73
N MET A 591 11.15 -19.77 17.10
CA MET A 591 11.67 -20.40 15.89
C MET A 591 13.14 -20.77 16.09
N LEU A 592 13.50 -21.99 15.69
CA LEU A 592 14.88 -22.50 15.75
C LEU A 592 15.41 -22.76 14.34
N LYS A 593 16.51 -22.07 13.98
CA LYS A 593 17.23 -22.26 12.72
C LYS A 593 18.67 -22.69 13.00
N ALA A 594 19.28 -23.43 12.07
CA ALA A 594 20.72 -23.62 12.01
C ALA A 594 21.26 -22.98 10.74
N TYR A 595 22.41 -22.33 10.87
CA TYR A 595 23.14 -21.76 9.74
C TYR A 595 24.61 -21.66 10.10
N GLY A 596 25.48 -22.18 9.22
CA GLY A 596 26.89 -22.38 9.55
C GLY A 596 27.05 -23.30 10.76
N ASN A 597 27.98 -22.96 11.66
CA ASN A 597 28.22 -23.68 12.92
C ASN A 597 27.48 -23.01 14.11
N SER A 598 26.32 -22.41 13.87
CA SER A 598 25.54 -21.72 14.92
C SER A 598 24.06 -22.06 14.83
N TYR A 599 23.40 -21.97 15.98
CA TYR A 599 21.95 -22.03 16.12
C TYR A 599 21.39 -20.65 16.37
N TYR A 600 20.22 -20.38 15.82
CA TYR A 600 19.51 -19.11 15.95
C TYR A 600 18.14 -19.38 16.53
N VAL A 601 17.87 -18.80 17.71
CA VAL A 601 16.57 -18.90 18.39
C VAL A 601 15.92 -17.53 18.39
N PHE A 602 14.79 -17.41 17.70
CA PHE A 602 13.94 -16.23 17.74
C PHE A 602 12.88 -16.50 18.79
N ALA A 603 12.61 -15.52 19.65
CA ALA A 603 11.65 -15.70 20.75
C ALA A 603 10.88 -14.42 21.02
N MET A 604 9.58 -14.57 21.32
CA MET A 604 8.65 -13.50 21.66
C MET A 604 7.56 -13.99 22.64
N PRO A 605 6.95 -13.12 23.45
CA PRO A 605 5.77 -13.48 24.25
C PRO A 605 4.64 -14.04 23.38
N GLY A 606 4.20 -15.26 23.69
CA GLY A 606 3.15 -15.97 22.93
C GLY A 606 1.74 -15.48 23.23
N ARG A 607 0.73 -16.03 22.53
CA ARG A 607 -0.69 -15.54 22.43
C ARG A 607 -1.43 -15.13 23.72
N THR A 608 -1.10 -15.76 24.84
CA THR A 608 -1.74 -15.52 26.14
C THR A 608 -0.73 -15.25 27.24
N ALA A 609 0.54 -15.09 26.88
CA ALA A 609 1.62 -14.95 27.84
C ALA A 609 1.79 -13.51 28.31
N GLY A 610 2.13 -13.37 29.60
CA GLY A 610 2.59 -12.12 30.17
C GLY A 610 4.05 -11.82 29.82
N THR A 611 4.47 -10.60 30.17
CA THR A 611 5.84 -10.11 30.02
C THR A 611 6.72 -10.54 31.19
N GLY A 612 8.02 -10.25 31.12
CA GLY A 612 8.97 -10.51 32.20
C GLY A 612 9.95 -11.65 31.89
N SER A 613 10.54 -12.19 32.95
CA SER A 613 11.57 -13.24 32.86
C SER A 613 10.99 -14.57 32.40
N GLN A 614 11.59 -15.17 31.38
CA GLN A 614 11.18 -16.42 30.76
C GLN A 614 12.40 -17.34 30.60
N THR A 615 12.21 -18.62 30.87
CA THR A 615 13.24 -19.64 30.69
C THR A 615 13.03 -20.36 29.36
N LEU A 616 14.07 -20.47 28.53
CA LEU A 616 14.07 -21.18 27.26
C LEU A 616 14.90 -22.46 27.41
N THR A 617 14.25 -23.61 27.37
CA THR A 617 14.91 -24.92 27.42
C THR A 617 15.42 -25.29 26.04
N LEU A 618 16.73 -25.51 25.90
CA LEU A 618 17.37 -25.87 24.64
C LEU A 618 17.16 -27.36 24.31
N PRO A 619 17.09 -27.75 23.02
CA PRO A 619 16.99 -29.15 22.66
C PRO A 619 18.26 -29.93 23.04
N PRO A 620 18.15 -31.23 23.31
CA PRO A 620 19.30 -32.11 23.44
C PRO A 620 20.24 -31.97 22.23
N GLY A 621 21.56 -31.94 22.48
CA GLY A 621 22.57 -31.80 21.44
C GLY A 621 22.91 -30.36 21.06
N MET A 622 22.06 -29.38 21.40
CA MET A 622 22.40 -27.96 21.25
C MET A 622 23.34 -27.54 22.39
N LYS A 623 24.62 -27.37 22.05
CA LYS A 623 25.68 -26.96 22.98
C LYS A 623 26.01 -25.48 22.83
N GLY A 624 26.52 -24.89 23.91
CA GLY A 624 27.01 -23.52 23.97
C GLY A 624 27.01 -23.04 25.42
N ALA A 625 28.05 -22.28 25.81
CA ALA A 625 28.15 -21.73 27.18
C ALA A 625 27.38 -20.41 27.35
N ARG A 626 27.09 -19.72 26.24
CA ARG A 626 26.41 -18.43 26.22
C ARG A 626 25.66 -18.24 24.90
N ALA A 627 24.58 -17.48 24.95
CA ALA A 627 23.87 -16.98 23.79
C ALA A 627 24.26 -15.51 23.55
N GLU A 628 24.70 -15.16 22.35
CA GLU A 628 24.77 -13.77 21.90
C GLU A 628 23.36 -13.30 21.58
N VAL A 629 22.91 -12.19 22.17
CA VAL A 629 21.62 -11.59 21.81
C VAL A 629 21.87 -10.57 20.70
N LEU A 630 21.54 -10.98 19.48
CA LEU A 630 21.85 -10.20 18.28
C LEU A 630 21.18 -8.83 18.35
N PHE A 631 21.93 -7.80 17.93
CA PHE A 631 21.50 -6.40 17.90
C PHE A 631 21.25 -5.74 19.27
N GLU A 632 21.57 -6.42 20.37
CA GLU A 632 21.39 -5.90 21.74
C GLU A 632 22.71 -5.73 22.50
N ASN A 633 23.85 -6.05 21.87
CA ASN A 633 25.20 -5.92 22.44
C ASN A 633 25.33 -6.55 23.84
N ARG A 634 24.72 -7.71 24.04
CA ARG A 634 24.74 -8.45 25.31
C ARG A 634 24.76 -9.95 25.06
N THR A 635 25.14 -10.70 26.09
CA THR A 635 25.08 -12.16 26.09
C THR A 635 24.31 -12.68 27.30
N VAL A 636 23.62 -13.81 27.14
CA VAL A 636 22.92 -14.52 28.22
C VAL A 636 23.66 -15.83 28.50
N PRO A 637 23.97 -16.17 29.76
CA PRO A 637 24.60 -17.44 30.09
C PRO A 637 23.66 -18.61 29.82
N ILE A 638 24.21 -19.72 29.35
CA ILE A 638 23.50 -20.99 29.19
C ILE A 638 23.96 -21.92 30.30
N SER A 639 23.03 -22.40 31.11
CA SER A 639 23.31 -23.29 32.24
C SER A 639 22.22 -24.35 32.34
N GLY A 640 22.60 -25.60 32.62
CA GLY A 640 21.66 -26.71 32.74
C GLY A 640 20.83 -26.97 31.47
N GLY A 641 21.34 -26.62 30.28
CA GLY A 641 20.60 -26.77 29.02
C GLY A 641 19.49 -25.74 28.81
N ALA A 642 19.50 -24.63 29.55
CA ALA A 642 18.54 -23.55 29.40
C ALA A 642 19.22 -22.18 29.47
N LEU A 643 18.51 -21.16 28.96
CA LEU A 643 18.84 -19.76 29.17
C LEU A 643 17.61 -19.03 29.72
N GLN A 644 17.82 -17.95 30.46
CA GLN A 644 16.76 -17.13 31.03
C GLN A 644 16.93 -15.69 30.57
N ASP A 645 15.86 -15.06 30.09
CA ASP A 645 15.88 -13.68 29.63
C ASP A 645 14.54 -12.98 29.84
N ALA A 646 14.53 -11.65 29.82
CA ALA A 646 13.36 -10.86 30.17
C ALA A 646 12.75 -10.11 28.97
N PHE A 647 11.47 -10.33 28.73
CA PHE A 647 10.70 -9.66 27.68
C PHE A 647 9.92 -8.49 28.27
N ALA A 648 10.36 -7.26 28.01
CA ALA A 648 9.82 -6.07 28.67
C ALA A 648 8.36 -5.71 28.28
N ARG A 649 7.90 -6.13 27.10
CA ARG A 649 6.59 -5.83 26.53
C ARG A 649 6.13 -6.96 25.61
N GLU A 650 4.86 -7.00 25.24
CA GLU A 650 4.32 -8.06 24.39
C GLU A 650 4.96 -8.11 23.00
N SER A 651 5.37 -6.95 22.47
CA SER A 651 6.09 -6.83 21.19
C SER A 651 7.61 -7.00 21.30
N ALA A 652 8.14 -7.27 22.50
CA ALA A 652 9.57 -7.50 22.68
C ALA A 652 9.98 -8.83 22.04
N TYR A 653 11.16 -8.84 21.43
CA TYR A 653 11.73 -10.03 20.82
C TYR A 653 13.22 -10.11 21.11
N HIS A 654 13.73 -11.34 21.12
CA HIS A 654 15.17 -11.62 21.19
C HIS A 654 15.54 -12.62 20.11
N ILE A 655 16.75 -12.44 19.55
CA ILE A 655 17.34 -13.37 18.59
C ILE A 655 18.67 -13.83 19.15
N TYR A 656 18.69 -15.06 19.65
CA TYR A 656 19.85 -15.67 20.26
C TYR A 656 20.67 -16.39 19.20
N LYS A 657 21.96 -16.04 19.09
CA LYS A 657 22.94 -16.85 18.36
C LYS A 657 23.74 -17.67 19.36
N ILE A 658 23.64 -19.00 19.23
CA ILE A 658 24.33 -19.96 20.08
C ILE A 658 25.35 -20.69 19.23
N THR A 659 26.62 -20.59 19.61
CA THR A 659 27.72 -21.29 18.94
C THR A 659 28.23 -22.40 19.87
N PRO A 660 28.35 -23.66 19.38
CA PRO A 660 28.81 -24.80 20.17
C PRO A 660 30.16 -24.62 20.86
#